data_AF-A0A0V1KYE2-F1
#
_entry.id   AF-A0A0V1KYE2-F1
#
_cell.length_a   1.000
_cell.length_b   1.000
_cell.length_c   1.000
_cell.angle_alpha   90.00
_cell.angle_beta   90.00
_cell.angle_gamma   90.00
#
_symmetry.space_group_name_H-M   'P 1'
#
loop_
_entity.id
_entity.type
_entity.pdbx_description
1 polymer ?
#
loop_
_entity_poly.entity_id
_entity_poly.type
_entity_poly.pdbx_seq_one_letter_code
_entity_poly.pdbx_strand_id
1 'polypeptide(L)'
;MQQLAATINCKQSAIRAVRFNVDGGYCMTCGSDKTVKLWNPHRGDSGLLLKTYAGHGYEVLDARSSHDNAQIASSGSDKQVLLWDVGSGRIVRKFRGHAERRISEGSVNAVAFNNESSVLTSASLDGTKKRFQILDEARDSVLSVSVSDHEILTGSADCRTRRYDLRKGMLYEDFVGKSVSSVNFSRDGQCTLISSLDSTVRLLEKDSGQLLAQFTGHKNNEYKMDSCFLSSDRQIISGSEDGKVFCWDLLTGNLLYILNHPVPFVISSRLDGDRRSNRIRTTIDFSHPDLLRNQKLISNGKVVFVCDQYLSVWSPVFRRLFSNGPKDQGYLVNVHYDQLVDFLLTIYPTQKQLTESNLKPMLNLANEFEVEGLREKCMEFMRNCSKLSLMEQLELADRYHLEPLTSELIVRLASQRRRRPAECESAQYAHISDRTKVRLLEAIYNGVADHSHVLVNRPKTRDRLEHFKLKSELNFAKLHTLGQCCYFVNPYYLAAWSDQILQTLATTGTAGSVDQLTVSMTDDETAQFLLAVHPPLVTIEDHNVSQLLKAACTTRSSGLLRSTVDYVLHGSSTLFVGEKLYMLDRCLLYDLMPIALLAVDDPQQLLDLITRAVYNTLGVQTKACILDRLATLLRPAANRLQNVSRTTPDS
;
A
#
# COMPACT_ATOMS: atom_id res chain seq x y z
N MET A 1 8.56 35.31 -44.14
CA MET A 1 7.94 35.26 -42.81
C MET A 1 7.30 33.90 -42.68
N GLN A 2 7.81 33.05 -41.80
CA GLN A 2 7.15 31.76 -41.54
C GLN A 2 5.95 32.05 -40.64
N GLN A 3 4.79 31.68 -41.16
CA GLN A 3 3.50 31.98 -40.56
C GLN A 3 2.94 30.67 -40.01
N LEU A 4 2.41 30.72 -38.79
CA LEU A 4 1.60 29.66 -38.19
C LEU A 4 0.58 29.19 -39.20
N ALA A 5 0.71 27.95 -39.65
CA ALA A 5 -0.18 27.38 -40.65
C ALA A 5 -1.53 26.98 -40.03
N ALA A 6 -1.52 26.29 -38.88
CA ALA A 6 -2.73 25.82 -38.20
C ALA A 6 -2.44 25.46 -36.73
N THR A 7 -3.39 25.76 -35.83
CA THR A 7 -3.32 25.37 -34.41
C THR A 7 -4.36 24.29 -34.13
N ILE A 8 -3.91 23.12 -33.68
CA ILE A 8 -4.77 21.97 -33.39
C ILE A 8 -5.00 21.85 -31.88
N ASN A 9 -6.22 22.13 -31.42
CA ASN A 9 -6.57 21.91 -30.01
C ASN A 9 -7.00 20.45 -29.78
N CYS A 10 -6.06 19.65 -29.28
CA CYS A 10 -6.26 18.21 -29.11
C CYS A 10 -7.13 17.84 -27.90
N LYS A 11 -7.38 18.77 -26.95
CA LYS A 11 -8.11 18.54 -25.69
C LYS A 11 -7.57 17.34 -24.87
N GLN A 12 -6.26 17.10 -24.89
CA GLN A 12 -5.61 15.95 -24.20
C GLN A 12 -4.85 16.33 -22.93
N SER A 13 -5.10 17.51 -22.36
CA SER A 13 -4.27 18.11 -21.31
C SER A 13 -2.79 18.18 -21.71
N ALA A 14 -1.86 17.46 -21.05
CA ALA A 14 -0.47 17.42 -21.46
C ALA A 14 -0.28 16.45 -22.63
N ILE A 15 0.21 16.96 -23.75
CA ILE A 15 0.60 16.15 -24.92
C ILE A 15 2.02 15.63 -24.64
N ARG A 16 2.20 14.30 -24.69
CA ARG A 16 3.48 13.63 -24.44
C ARG A 16 4.30 13.46 -25.70
N ALA A 17 3.67 13.07 -26.80
CA ALA A 17 4.32 12.99 -28.10
C ALA A 17 3.38 13.39 -29.23
N VAL A 18 3.99 13.90 -30.30
CA VAL A 18 3.37 14.17 -31.59
C VAL A 18 4.22 13.51 -32.66
N ARG A 19 3.60 12.72 -33.54
CA ARG A 19 4.28 12.00 -34.63
C ARG A 19 3.54 12.16 -35.94
N PHE A 20 4.29 12.32 -37.01
CA PHE A 20 3.75 12.17 -38.35
C PHE A 20 3.75 10.69 -38.74
N ASN A 21 2.81 10.34 -39.61
CA ASN A 21 2.93 9.11 -40.37
C ASN A 21 4.09 9.24 -41.38
N VAL A 22 4.51 8.12 -41.98
CA VAL A 22 5.69 8.11 -42.86
C VAL A 22 5.53 9.02 -44.07
N ASP A 23 4.32 9.10 -44.63
CA ASP A 23 4.02 9.95 -45.79
C ASP A 23 3.85 11.43 -45.43
N GLY A 24 3.83 11.79 -44.14
CA GLY A 24 3.60 13.15 -43.66
C GLY A 24 2.16 13.66 -43.78
N GLY A 25 1.24 12.88 -44.35
CA GLY A 25 -0.16 13.27 -44.58
C GLY A 25 -1.05 13.24 -43.33
N TYR A 26 -0.67 12.51 -42.28
CA TYR A 26 -1.41 12.38 -41.03
C TYR A 26 -0.53 12.63 -39.82
N CYS A 27 -1.14 13.15 -38.76
CA CYS A 27 -0.50 13.45 -37.49
C CYS A 27 -1.16 12.66 -36.37
N MET A 28 -0.37 12.12 -35.45
CA MET A 28 -0.82 11.44 -34.25
C MET A 28 -0.39 12.23 -33.02
N THR A 29 -1.29 12.32 -32.05
CA THR A 29 -1.02 12.95 -30.76
C THR A 29 -1.37 11.98 -29.64
N CYS A 30 -0.53 11.92 -28.61
CA CYS A 30 -0.79 11.13 -27.42
C CYS A 30 -0.58 11.99 -26.16
N GLY A 31 -1.35 11.72 -25.11
CA GLY A 31 -1.34 12.59 -23.94
C GLY A 31 -1.81 11.95 -22.65
N SER A 32 -1.88 12.77 -21.61
CA SER A 32 -2.32 12.36 -20.28
C SER A 32 -3.82 12.04 -20.18
N ASP A 33 -4.60 12.33 -21.23
CA ASP A 33 -5.99 11.87 -21.36
C ASP A 33 -6.13 10.38 -21.68
N LYS A 34 -5.01 9.64 -21.73
CA LYS A 34 -4.95 8.18 -21.95
C LYS A 34 -5.35 7.75 -23.36
N THR A 35 -5.41 8.68 -24.30
CA THR A 35 -5.81 8.40 -25.68
C THR A 35 -4.73 8.76 -26.69
N VAL A 36 -4.78 8.09 -27.84
CA VAL A 36 -4.07 8.50 -29.05
C VAL A 36 -5.10 9.07 -30.01
N LYS A 37 -4.83 10.22 -30.63
CA LYS A 37 -5.71 10.84 -31.62
C LYS A 37 -4.99 10.95 -32.95
N LEU A 38 -5.70 10.62 -34.03
CA LEU A 38 -5.21 10.71 -35.40
C LEU A 38 -5.89 11.89 -36.11
N TRP A 39 -5.10 12.72 -36.74
CA TRP A 39 -5.49 13.98 -37.34
C TRP A 39 -5.06 14.05 -38.80
N ASN A 40 -5.86 14.71 -39.62
CA ASN A 40 -5.41 15.23 -40.90
C ASN A 40 -5.11 16.73 -40.73
N PRO A 41 -3.84 17.14 -40.68
CA PRO A 41 -3.47 18.54 -40.46
C PRO A 41 -3.69 19.43 -41.68
N HIS A 42 -3.91 18.85 -42.87
CA HIS A 42 -4.12 19.60 -44.11
C HIS A 42 -5.59 19.89 -44.41
N ARG A 43 -6.52 19.31 -43.64
CA ARG A 43 -7.96 19.51 -43.83
C ARG A 43 -8.54 20.38 -42.72
N GLY A 44 -9.01 21.57 -43.09
CA GLY A 44 -9.63 22.56 -42.21
C GLY A 44 -8.61 23.43 -41.45
N ASP A 45 -9.06 24.59 -40.96
CA ASP A 45 -8.19 25.61 -40.33
C ASP A 45 -7.53 25.15 -39.02
N SER A 46 -8.08 24.12 -38.36
CA SER A 46 -7.59 23.59 -37.07
C SER A 46 -7.24 22.09 -37.12
N GLY A 47 -7.15 21.51 -38.32
CA GLY A 47 -6.92 20.08 -38.54
C GLY A 47 -8.15 19.22 -38.20
N LEU A 48 -8.44 18.23 -39.06
CA LEU A 48 -9.58 17.33 -38.88
C LEU A 48 -9.19 16.16 -37.97
N LEU A 49 -9.90 16.00 -36.85
CA LEU A 49 -9.82 14.77 -36.04
C LEU A 49 -10.46 13.62 -36.82
N LEU A 50 -9.67 12.61 -37.16
CA LEU A 50 -10.16 11.41 -37.86
C LEU A 50 -10.63 10.35 -36.88
N LYS A 51 -9.85 10.10 -35.82
CA LYS A 51 -10.12 8.99 -34.89
C LYS A 51 -9.46 9.20 -33.53
N THR A 52 -10.11 8.68 -32.50
CA THR A 52 -9.57 8.60 -31.14
C THR A 52 -9.46 7.13 -30.75
N TYR A 53 -8.27 6.69 -30.38
CA TYR A 53 -7.95 5.36 -29.88
C TYR A 53 -7.87 5.43 -28.35
N ALA A 54 -8.85 4.81 -27.69
CA ALA A 54 -8.96 4.78 -26.23
C ALA A 54 -8.84 3.34 -25.73
N GLY A 55 -7.99 3.11 -24.73
CA GLY A 55 -7.79 1.78 -24.15
C GLY A 55 -6.61 1.61 -23.20
N HIS A 56 -5.72 2.61 -23.12
CA HIS A 56 -4.69 2.66 -22.07
C HIS A 56 -5.31 2.97 -20.69
N GLY A 57 -4.74 2.38 -19.64
CA GLY A 57 -5.19 2.61 -18.25
C GLY A 57 -4.64 3.90 -17.62
N TYR A 58 -3.52 4.39 -18.15
CA TYR A 58 -2.79 5.59 -17.73
C TYR A 58 -2.38 6.44 -18.94
N GLU A 59 -1.62 7.50 -18.70
CA GLU A 59 -1.13 8.38 -19.77
C GLU A 59 -0.35 7.62 -20.85
N VAL A 60 -0.48 8.10 -22.09
CA VAL A 60 0.24 7.54 -23.24
C VAL A 60 1.49 8.37 -23.48
N LEU A 61 2.65 7.76 -23.33
CA LEU A 61 3.95 8.42 -23.39
C LEU A 61 4.48 8.57 -24.82
N ASP A 62 4.21 7.60 -25.69
CA ASP A 62 4.62 7.65 -27.09
C ASP A 62 3.65 6.85 -27.98
N ALA A 63 3.61 7.18 -29.27
CA ALA A 63 2.81 6.48 -30.26
C ALA A 63 3.42 6.61 -31.66
N ARG A 64 3.56 5.50 -32.39
CA ARG A 64 4.19 5.47 -33.73
C ARG A 64 3.34 4.66 -34.70
N SER A 65 3.27 5.08 -35.94
CA SER A 65 2.63 4.31 -37.02
C SER A 65 3.60 3.28 -37.56
N SER A 66 3.07 2.18 -38.06
CA SER A 66 3.80 1.30 -38.96
C SER A 66 4.11 2.02 -40.28
N HIS A 67 5.13 1.54 -41.00
CA HIS A 67 5.54 2.15 -42.27
C HIS A 67 4.54 1.93 -43.41
N ASP A 68 3.73 0.87 -43.34
CA ASP A 68 2.59 0.63 -44.23
C ASP A 68 1.33 1.44 -43.85
N ASN A 69 1.41 2.25 -42.77
CA ASN A 69 0.30 3.00 -42.17
C ASN A 69 -0.92 2.16 -41.76
N ALA A 70 -0.84 0.83 -41.75
CA ALA A 70 -1.97 -0.04 -41.39
C ALA A 70 -2.19 -0.11 -39.87
N GLN A 71 -1.13 0.08 -39.09
CA GLN A 71 -1.14 -0.11 -37.65
C GLN A 71 -0.55 1.08 -36.90
N ILE A 72 -0.97 1.26 -35.65
CA ILE A 72 -0.38 2.19 -34.70
C ILE A 72 0.04 1.41 -33.47
N ALA A 73 1.25 1.63 -32.97
CA ALA A 73 1.67 1.13 -31.68
C ALA A 73 1.77 2.29 -30.69
N SER A 74 1.26 2.10 -29.49
CA SER A 74 1.31 3.09 -28.42
C SER A 74 1.82 2.50 -27.12
N SER A 75 2.58 3.28 -26.38
CA SER A 75 3.11 2.93 -25.06
C SER A 75 2.60 3.87 -23.99
N GLY A 76 2.24 3.31 -22.83
CA GLY A 76 1.76 4.08 -21.70
C GLY A 76 2.50 3.81 -20.39
N SER A 77 2.22 4.66 -19.41
CA SER A 77 2.61 4.46 -18.00
C SER A 77 1.85 3.30 -17.34
N ASP A 78 0.93 2.65 -18.06
CA ASP A 78 0.22 1.45 -17.65
C ASP A 78 1.02 0.16 -17.90
N LYS A 79 2.32 0.29 -18.21
CA LYS A 79 3.24 -0.82 -18.52
C LYS A 79 2.82 -1.66 -19.73
N GLN A 80 1.97 -1.13 -20.60
CA GLN A 80 1.44 -1.84 -21.75
C GLN A 80 1.88 -1.16 -23.06
N VAL A 81 2.15 -2.01 -24.05
CA VAL A 81 2.19 -1.59 -25.46
C VAL A 81 0.95 -2.12 -26.14
N LEU A 82 0.18 -1.23 -26.74
CA LEU A 82 -1.04 -1.55 -27.46
C LEU A 82 -0.79 -1.39 -28.96
N LEU A 83 -1.19 -2.39 -29.73
CA LEU A 83 -1.16 -2.37 -31.18
C LEU A 83 -2.58 -2.20 -31.70
N TRP A 84 -2.80 -1.15 -32.48
CA TRP A 84 -4.08 -0.72 -33.01
C TRP A 84 -4.12 -0.94 -34.52
N ASP A 85 -5.27 -1.35 -35.02
CA ASP A 85 -5.57 -1.27 -36.44
C ASP A 85 -6.12 0.12 -36.77
N VAL A 86 -5.48 0.81 -37.71
CA VAL A 86 -5.85 2.18 -38.10
C VAL A 86 -7.24 2.20 -38.73
N GLY A 87 -7.60 1.17 -39.52
CA GLY A 87 -8.89 1.10 -40.21
C GLY A 87 -10.05 0.96 -39.23
N SER A 88 -10.03 -0.10 -38.43
CA SER A 88 -11.13 -0.39 -37.50
C SER A 88 -11.10 0.39 -36.19
N GLY A 89 -9.94 0.93 -35.77
CA GLY A 89 -9.78 1.55 -34.46
C GLY A 89 -9.68 0.55 -33.30
N ARG A 90 -9.63 -0.76 -33.58
CA ARG A 90 -9.61 -1.80 -32.55
C ARG A 90 -8.19 -2.15 -32.14
N ILE A 91 -8.06 -2.66 -30.92
CA ILE A 91 -6.81 -3.21 -30.40
C ILE A 91 -6.60 -4.59 -31.03
N VAL A 92 -5.56 -4.71 -31.87
CA VAL A 92 -5.14 -5.97 -32.50
C VAL A 92 -4.43 -6.85 -31.49
N ARG A 93 -3.50 -6.28 -30.71
CA ARG A 93 -2.72 -7.01 -29.68
C ARG A 93 -2.42 -6.12 -28.48
N LYS A 94 -2.34 -6.75 -27.30
CA LYS A 94 -1.86 -6.14 -26.04
C LYS A 94 -0.59 -6.83 -25.60
N PHE A 95 0.51 -6.10 -25.52
CA PHE A 95 1.79 -6.59 -25.02
C PHE A 95 1.93 -6.21 -23.54
N ARG A 96 2.00 -7.21 -22.66
CA ARG A 96 2.09 -7.06 -21.19
C ARG A 96 3.46 -7.43 -20.61
N GLY A 97 4.51 -7.40 -21.44
CA GLY A 97 5.84 -7.87 -21.06
C GLY A 97 6.50 -7.10 -19.93
N HIS A 98 6.16 -5.82 -19.74
CA HIS A 98 6.79 -4.90 -18.78
C HIS A 98 6.15 -4.89 -17.38
N ALA A 99 5.26 -5.85 -17.07
CA ALA A 99 4.43 -5.82 -15.86
C ALA A 99 4.97 -6.61 -14.65
N GLU A 100 6.07 -7.37 -14.79
CA GLU A 100 6.44 -8.39 -13.80
C GLU A 100 7.38 -7.92 -12.67
N ARG A 101 8.00 -6.73 -12.76
CA ARG A 101 8.85 -6.22 -11.68
C ARG A 101 8.02 -5.41 -10.67
N ARG A 102 8.11 -5.80 -9.40
CA ARG A 102 7.41 -5.26 -8.20
C ARG A 102 7.73 -3.80 -7.87
N ILE A 103 8.41 -3.07 -8.76
CA ILE A 103 8.69 -1.65 -8.63
C ILE A 103 7.49 -0.90 -9.24
N SER A 104 6.85 -0.07 -8.42
CA SER A 104 5.66 0.73 -8.73
C SER A 104 5.87 1.80 -9.81
N GLU A 105 7.05 1.87 -10.43
CA GLU A 105 7.50 2.98 -11.29
C GLU A 105 7.92 2.55 -12.71
N GLY A 106 7.54 1.35 -13.15
CA GLY A 106 7.78 0.95 -14.54
C GLY A 106 6.86 1.71 -15.50
N SER A 107 7.40 2.44 -16.47
CA SER A 107 6.68 2.98 -17.62
C SER A 107 7.32 2.53 -18.93
N VAL A 108 6.54 2.46 -20.01
CA VAL A 108 7.09 2.24 -21.36
C VAL A 108 7.23 3.60 -22.03
N ASN A 109 8.47 4.06 -22.19
CA ASN A 109 8.77 5.45 -22.54
C ASN A 109 8.78 5.73 -24.04
N ALA A 110 9.04 4.71 -24.85
CA ALA A 110 9.14 4.86 -26.30
C ALA A 110 8.83 3.55 -27.03
N VAL A 111 8.30 3.68 -28.24
CA VAL A 111 7.99 2.56 -29.14
C VAL A 111 8.43 2.90 -30.56
N ALA A 112 8.89 1.88 -31.29
CA ALA A 112 9.36 2.04 -32.65
C ALA A 112 9.08 0.80 -33.51
N PHE A 113 8.60 1.02 -34.73
CA PHE A 113 8.60 0.00 -35.78
C PHE A 113 9.91 0.06 -36.56
N ASN A 114 10.37 -1.10 -37.05
CA ASN A 114 11.33 -1.11 -38.14
C ASN A 114 10.68 -0.66 -39.46
N ASN A 115 11.51 -0.36 -40.46
CA ASN A 115 11.07 0.12 -41.77
C ASN A 115 10.16 -0.88 -42.51
N GLU A 116 10.37 -2.17 -42.30
CA GLU A 116 9.52 -3.23 -42.87
C GLU A 116 8.19 -3.45 -42.12
N SER A 117 7.99 -2.78 -40.99
CA SER A 117 6.86 -2.99 -40.05
C SER A 117 6.73 -4.41 -39.47
N SER A 118 7.73 -5.26 -39.67
CA SER A 118 7.78 -6.65 -39.18
C SER A 118 8.18 -6.76 -37.70
N VAL A 119 8.92 -5.78 -37.18
CA VAL A 119 9.46 -5.77 -35.81
C VAL A 119 8.97 -4.52 -35.07
N LEU A 120 8.47 -4.73 -33.85
CA LEU A 120 8.09 -3.69 -32.92
C LEU A 120 9.02 -3.70 -31.71
N THR A 121 9.71 -2.60 -31.47
CA THR A 121 10.60 -2.41 -30.33
C THR A 121 9.94 -1.48 -29.31
N SER A 122 10.07 -1.82 -28.02
CA SER A 122 9.59 -1.02 -26.91
C SER A 122 10.71 -0.77 -25.90
N ALA A 123 10.80 0.44 -25.37
CA ALA A 123 11.75 0.81 -24.33
C ALA A 123 11.06 1.02 -22.98
N SER A 124 11.62 0.44 -21.93
CA SER A 124 11.14 0.57 -20.55
C SER A 124 12.32 0.57 -19.58
N LEU A 125 12.06 0.96 -18.34
CA LEU A 125 12.94 0.79 -17.18
C LEU A 125 12.97 -0.69 -16.71
N ASP A 126 11.95 -1.48 -17.02
CA ASP A 126 11.78 -2.82 -16.48
C ASP A 126 12.45 -3.89 -17.37
N GLY A 127 13.50 -4.55 -16.85
CA GLY A 127 14.06 -5.76 -17.46
C GLY A 127 13.25 -7.00 -17.08
N THR A 128 12.23 -7.38 -17.87
CA THR A 128 11.42 -8.58 -17.59
C THR A 128 11.15 -9.48 -18.81
N LYS A 129 11.04 -10.79 -18.54
CA LYS A 129 11.05 -11.90 -19.49
C LYS A 129 9.70 -12.62 -19.53
N LYS A 130 9.22 -12.87 -20.75
CA LYS A 130 8.74 -14.18 -21.27
C LYS A 130 8.10 -13.93 -22.65
N ARG A 131 8.65 -14.54 -23.70
CA ARG A 131 8.21 -14.53 -25.12
C ARG A 131 8.79 -13.48 -26.09
N PHE A 132 9.67 -12.58 -25.66
CA PHE A 132 10.31 -11.59 -26.55
C PHE A 132 11.84 -11.62 -26.43
N GLN A 133 12.56 -11.22 -27.48
CA GLN A 133 13.99 -10.93 -27.43
C GLN A 133 14.22 -9.68 -26.55
N ILE A 134 15.13 -9.76 -25.60
CA ILE A 134 15.37 -8.73 -24.59
C ILE A 134 16.82 -8.27 -24.68
N LEU A 135 17.00 -6.96 -24.55
CA LEU A 135 18.29 -6.27 -24.55
C LEU A 135 18.43 -5.59 -23.19
N ASP A 136 19.11 -6.24 -22.24
CA ASP A 136 19.17 -5.86 -20.82
C ASP A 136 20.45 -5.12 -20.41
N GLU A 137 21.16 -4.56 -21.39
CA GLU A 137 22.44 -3.86 -21.19
C GLU A 137 22.27 -2.46 -20.56
N ALA A 138 21.08 -1.86 -20.66
CA ALA A 138 20.81 -0.55 -20.09
C ALA A 138 20.66 -0.63 -18.56
N ARG A 139 21.40 0.23 -17.85
CA ARG A 139 21.40 0.24 -16.37
C ARG A 139 20.31 1.12 -15.76
N ASP A 140 19.70 1.96 -16.57
CA ASP A 140 18.65 2.90 -16.19
C ASP A 140 17.59 2.98 -17.32
N SER A 141 16.57 3.80 -17.13
CA SER A 141 15.44 3.92 -18.05
C SER A 141 15.87 4.27 -19.47
N VAL A 142 15.45 3.44 -20.42
CA VAL A 142 15.55 3.78 -21.84
C VAL A 142 14.47 4.81 -22.15
N LEU A 143 14.87 6.01 -22.54
CA LEU A 143 13.97 7.15 -22.75
C LEU A 143 13.50 7.23 -24.19
N SER A 144 14.32 6.80 -25.15
CA SER A 144 14.04 6.92 -26.57
C SER A 144 14.60 5.74 -27.37
N VAL A 145 13.89 5.40 -28.46
CA VAL A 145 14.27 4.32 -29.37
C VAL A 145 14.02 4.75 -30.81
N SER A 146 15.01 4.47 -31.65
CA SER A 146 14.91 4.56 -33.10
C SER A 146 15.32 3.23 -33.70
N VAL A 147 14.58 2.77 -34.70
CA VAL A 147 14.81 1.47 -35.33
C VAL A 147 14.92 1.70 -36.83
N SER A 148 15.99 1.18 -37.42
CA SER A 148 16.16 1.14 -38.88
C SER A 148 15.66 -0.22 -39.40
N ASP A 149 16.19 -0.74 -40.50
CA ASP A 149 15.78 -2.07 -41.00
C ASP A 149 16.17 -3.18 -40.01
N HIS A 150 17.42 -3.16 -39.55
CA HIS A 150 18.06 -4.22 -38.77
C HIS A 150 18.87 -3.70 -37.58
N GLU A 151 18.92 -2.38 -37.37
CA GLU A 151 19.62 -1.78 -36.24
C GLU A 151 18.61 -1.13 -35.29
N ILE A 152 18.87 -1.26 -33.99
CA ILE A 152 18.11 -0.58 -32.93
C ILE A 152 19.04 0.39 -32.24
N LEU A 153 18.69 1.68 -32.22
CA LEU A 153 19.38 2.72 -31.47
C LEU A 153 18.53 3.09 -30.24
N THR A 154 19.17 3.09 -29.08
CA THR A 154 18.52 3.42 -27.80
C THR A 154 19.27 4.53 -27.09
N GLY A 155 18.53 5.48 -26.53
CA GLY A 155 19.04 6.52 -25.63
C GLY A 155 18.51 6.31 -24.23
N SER A 156 19.40 6.30 -23.24
CA SER A 156 19.10 5.93 -21.87
C SER A 156 19.52 7.00 -20.86
N ALA A 157 18.84 7.01 -19.71
CA ALA A 157 19.12 7.90 -18.60
C ALA A 157 20.50 7.64 -17.95
N ASP A 158 21.07 6.46 -18.17
CA ASP A 158 22.44 6.08 -17.76
C ASP A 158 23.56 6.79 -18.54
N CYS A 159 23.22 7.84 -19.29
CA CYS A 159 24.12 8.70 -20.05
C CYS A 159 24.79 8.02 -21.25
N ARG A 160 24.20 6.93 -21.76
CA ARG A 160 24.74 6.16 -22.87
C ARG A 160 23.74 6.00 -24.00
N THR A 161 24.30 5.86 -25.20
CA THR A 161 23.59 5.40 -26.37
C THR A 161 24.09 4.03 -26.77
N ARG A 162 23.16 3.15 -27.14
CA ARG A 162 23.47 1.79 -27.57
C ARG A 162 22.87 1.54 -28.93
N ARG A 163 23.68 1.01 -29.85
CA ARG A 163 23.25 0.54 -31.16
C ARG A 163 23.44 -0.97 -31.24
N TYR A 164 22.33 -1.66 -31.49
CA TYR A 164 22.29 -3.10 -31.64
C TYR A 164 22.10 -3.43 -33.12
N ASP A 165 23.08 -4.11 -33.72
CA ASP A 165 22.93 -4.68 -35.07
C ASP A 165 22.37 -6.10 -34.92
N LEU A 166 21.10 -6.29 -35.30
CA LEU A 166 20.39 -7.56 -35.14
C LEU A 166 20.92 -8.65 -36.10
N ARG A 167 21.51 -8.27 -37.23
CA ARG A 167 22.05 -9.22 -38.21
C ARG A 167 23.41 -9.74 -37.77
N LYS A 168 24.27 -8.85 -37.27
CA LYS A 168 25.61 -9.21 -36.77
C LYS A 168 25.59 -9.70 -35.33
N GLY A 169 24.55 -9.40 -34.56
CA GLY A 169 24.49 -9.66 -33.12
C GLY A 169 25.50 -8.81 -32.33
N MET A 170 25.85 -7.63 -32.85
CA MET A 170 26.87 -6.76 -32.27
C MET A 170 26.23 -5.59 -31.54
N LEU A 171 26.85 -5.19 -30.42
CA LEU A 171 26.50 -4.00 -29.65
C LEU A 171 27.62 -2.97 -29.77
N TYR A 172 27.23 -1.74 -30.08
CA TYR A 172 28.07 -0.54 -30.01
C TYR A 172 27.53 0.36 -28.89
N GLU A 173 28.39 0.82 -27.99
CA GLU A 173 28.03 1.65 -26.85
C GLU A 173 28.88 2.93 -26.84
N ASP A 174 28.21 4.08 -26.84
CA ASP A 174 28.85 5.40 -26.75
C ASP A 174 28.43 6.11 -25.46
N PHE A 175 29.38 6.78 -24.82
CA PHE A 175 29.15 7.56 -23.59
C PHE A 175 29.01 9.04 -23.91
N VAL A 176 27.83 9.60 -23.62
CA VAL A 176 27.48 11.00 -23.92
C VAL A 176 27.81 11.92 -22.74
N GLY A 177 27.88 11.38 -21.52
CA GLY A 177 28.19 12.12 -20.29
C GLY A 177 26.98 12.60 -19.50
N LYS A 178 25.83 12.77 -20.16
CA LYS A 178 24.56 13.18 -19.56
C LYS A 178 23.40 12.36 -20.10
N SER A 179 22.30 12.30 -19.34
CA SER A 179 21.10 11.54 -19.67
C SER A 179 20.61 11.86 -21.08
N VAL A 180 20.37 10.81 -21.87
CA VAL A 180 20.03 10.93 -23.28
C VAL A 180 18.52 10.96 -23.44
N SER A 181 17.97 12.12 -23.79
CA SER A 181 16.53 12.34 -23.92
C SER A 181 15.94 11.77 -25.21
N SER A 182 16.63 11.91 -26.34
CA SER A 182 16.14 11.40 -27.63
C SER A 182 17.29 10.94 -28.54
N VAL A 183 16.99 9.96 -29.40
CA VAL A 183 17.93 9.42 -30.39
C VAL A 183 17.22 9.21 -31.73
N ASN A 184 17.91 9.48 -32.84
CA ASN A 184 17.41 9.24 -34.19
C ASN A 184 18.51 8.87 -35.17
N PHE A 185 18.22 7.95 -36.09
CA PHE A 185 19.07 7.73 -37.26
C PHE A 185 18.84 8.83 -38.30
N SER A 186 19.89 9.22 -39.01
CA SER A 186 19.73 9.92 -40.29
C SER A 186 19.11 8.98 -41.33
N ARG A 187 18.49 9.55 -42.37
CA ARG A 187 17.82 8.76 -43.41
C ARG A 187 18.78 7.88 -44.21
N ASP A 188 20.01 8.35 -44.42
CA ASP A 188 21.08 7.59 -45.05
C ASP A 188 21.70 6.51 -44.13
N GLY A 189 21.34 6.51 -42.84
CA GLY A 189 21.82 5.57 -41.84
C GLY A 189 23.31 5.72 -41.52
N GLN A 190 23.96 6.83 -41.89
CA GLN A 190 25.38 7.08 -41.63
C GLN A 190 25.63 7.84 -40.33
N CYS A 191 24.65 8.62 -39.86
CA CYS A 191 24.76 9.46 -38.69
C CYS A 191 23.68 9.14 -37.65
N THR A 192 23.96 9.50 -36.41
CA THR A 192 22.99 9.46 -35.30
C THR A 192 22.87 10.83 -34.67
N LEU A 193 21.63 11.26 -34.43
CA LEU A 193 21.31 12.49 -33.72
C LEU A 193 20.91 12.15 -32.29
N ILE A 194 21.55 12.79 -31.33
CA ILE A 194 21.39 12.51 -29.90
C ILE A 194 21.09 13.82 -29.18
N SER A 195 19.99 13.89 -28.43
CA SER A 195 19.74 14.98 -27.49
C SER A 195 20.01 14.54 -26.06
N SER A 196 20.60 15.43 -25.25
CA SER A 196 20.88 15.17 -23.84
C SER A 196 20.43 16.31 -22.94
N LEU A 197 20.26 16.00 -21.64
CA LEU A 197 19.82 16.93 -20.59
C LEU A 197 20.87 17.98 -20.17
N ASP A 198 21.86 18.24 -21.02
CA ASP A 198 22.82 19.34 -20.87
C ASP A 198 22.56 20.46 -21.87
N SER A 199 21.35 20.52 -22.43
CA SER A 199 20.98 21.52 -23.44
C SER A 199 21.80 21.42 -24.74
N THR A 200 22.23 20.21 -25.10
CA THR A 200 22.98 19.95 -26.33
C THR A 200 22.33 18.88 -27.18
N VAL A 201 22.37 19.10 -28.50
CA VAL A 201 22.08 18.08 -29.51
C VAL A 201 23.40 17.79 -30.22
N ARG A 202 23.74 16.51 -30.33
CA ARG A 202 24.98 16.02 -30.94
C ARG A 202 24.66 15.21 -32.19
N LEU A 203 25.43 15.44 -33.25
CA LEU A 203 25.45 14.59 -34.42
C LEU A 203 26.72 13.74 -34.36
N LEU A 204 26.56 12.43 -34.27
CA LEU A 204 27.67 11.48 -34.28
C LEU A 204 27.69 10.72 -35.60
N GLU A 205 28.89 10.38 -36.07
CA GLU A 205 29.07 9.37 -37.10
C GLU A 205 28.76 7.98 -36.50
N LYS A 206 27.93 7.19 -37.18
CA LYS A 206 27.37 5.94 -36.64
C LYS A 206 28.43 4.88 -36.36
N ASP A 207 29.44 4.76 -37.22
CA ASP A 207 30.41 3.66 -37.17
C ASP A 207 31.60 3.95 -36.27
N SER A 208 32.07 5.21 -36.24
CA SER A 208 33.20 5.63 -35.42
C SER A 208 32.80 6.14 -34.04
N GLY A 209 31.54 6.57 -33.87
CA GLY A 209 31.08 7.31 -32.68
C GLY A 209 31.65 8.74 -32.60
N GLN A 210 32.31 9.22 -33.66
CA GLN A 210 32.95 10.53 -33.67
C GLN A 210 31.89 11.64 -33.69
N LEU A 211 32.10 12.66 -32.85
CA LEU A 211 31.29 13.87 -32.85
C LEU A 211 31.56 14.69 -34.11
N LEU A 212 30.55 14.81 -34.97
CA LEU A 212 30.59 15.60 -36.20
C LEU A 212 30.15 17.06 -35.95
N ALA A 213 29.07 17.25 -35.20
CA ALA A 213 28.52 18.58 -34.90
C ALA A 213 27.83 18.62 -33.54
N GLN A 214 27.81 19.81 -32.94
CA GLN A 214 27.12 20.08 -31.69
C GLN A 214 26.27 21.33 -31.83
N PHE A 215 24.99 21.23 -31.45
CA PHE A 215 24.01 22.29 -31.56
C PHE A 215 23.54 22.69 -30.15
N THR A 216 23.71 23.97 -29.84
CA THR A 216 23.45 24.54 -28.52
C THR A 216 22.56 25.78 -28.63
N GLY A 217 22.04 26.25 -27.49
CA GLY A 217 21.23 27.47 -27.39
C GLY A 217 19.75 27.23 -27.05
N HIS A 218 19.26 26.00 -27.21
CA HIS A 218 17.99 25.57 -26.61
C HIS A 218 18.21 25.18 -25.15
N LYS A 219 17.14 25.02 -24.37
CA LYS A 219 17.20 24.59 -22.97
C LYS A 219 16.54 23.23 -22.82
N ASN A 220 17.29 22.26 -22.32
CA ASN A 220 16.86 20.89 -22.09
C ASN A 220 17.64 20.31 -20.90
N ASN A 221 17.05 20.33 -19.72
CA ASN A 221 17.70 19.97 -18.45
C ASN A 221 16.88 19.01 -17.59
N GLU A 222 15.55 19.16 -17.59
CA GLU A 222 14.62 18.47 -16.70
C GLU A 222 13.72 17.48 -17.45
N TYR A 223 13.29 17.80 -18.67
CA TYR A 223 12.30 17.00 -19.40
C TYR A 223 12.92 16.18 -20.53
N LYS A 224 12.29 15.03 -20.84
CA LYS A 224 12.57 14.33 -22.09
C LYS A 224 12.10 15.21 -23.25
N MET A 225 13.04 15.73 -24.03
CA MET A 225 12.78 16.51 -25.23
C MET A 225 13.22 15.74 -26.48
N ASP A 226 12.31 15.67 -27.46
CA ASP A 226 12.60 15.07 -28.76
C ASP A 226 13.34 16.05 -29.68
N SER A 227 14.36 15.53 -30.37
CA SER A 227 15.00 16.16 -31.52
C SER A 227 14.88 15.27 -32.76
N CYS A 228 14.79 15.85 -33.95
CA CYS A 228 14.65 15.09 -35.19
C CYS A 228 15.24 15.82 -36.40
N PHE A 229 15.49 15.05 -37.46
CA PHE A 229 15.76 15.55 -38.78
C PHE A 229 14.47 16.00 -39.47
N LEU A 230 14.56 17.06 -40.27
CA LEU A 230 13.50 17.45 -41.20
C LEU A 230 13.47 16.53 -42.42
N SER A 231 12.38 16.57 -43.19
CA SER A 231 12.24 15.71 -44.39
C SER A 231 13.31 15.93 -45.45
N SER A 232 13.99 17.09 -45.43
CA SER A 232 15.09 17.42 -46.33
C SER A 232 16.47 16.94 -45.83
N ASP A 233 16.55 16.36 -44.62
CA ASP A 233 17.77 15.97 -43.88
C ASP A 233 18.83 17.08 -43.68
N ARG A 234 18.62 18.26 -44.26
CA ARG A 234 19.53 19.41 -44.16
C ARG A 234 19.41 20.15 -42.84
N GLN A 235 18.29 20.00 -42.14
CA GLN A 235 17.98 20.78 -40.96
C GLN A 235 17.57 19.86 -39.82
N ILE A 236 17.93 20.28 -38.61
CA ILE A 236 17.55 19.60 -37.38
C ILE A 236 16.67 20.50 -36.54
N ILE A 237 15.73 19.88 -35.84
CA ILE A 237 14.81 20.57 -34.95
C ILE A 237 14.92 19.98 -33.55
N SER A 238 14.89 20.84 -32.54
CA SER A 238 14.73 20.44 -31.14
C SER A 238 13.73 21.34 -30.43
N GLY A 239 12.98 20.75 -29.51
CA GLY A 239 12.20 21.53 -28.55
C GLY A 239 13.09 22.12 -27.45
N SER A 240 12.57 23.15 -26.80
CA SER A 240 13.17 23.80 -25.63
C SER A 240 12.13 23.91 -24.52
N GLU A 241 12.56 23.73 -23.29
CA GLU A 241 11.73 23.88 -22.09
C GLU A 241 11.14 25.28 -21.93
N ASP A 242 11.75 26.29 -22.56
CA ASP A 242 11.25 27.67 -22.54
C ASP A 242 10.09 27.92 -23.53
N GLY A 243 9.46 26.86 -24.05
CA GLY A 243 8.32 26.95 -24.97
C GLY A 243 8.70 27.38 -26.39
N LYS A 244 9.96 27.14 -26.78
CA LYS A 244 10.51 27.49 -28.09
C LYS A 244 10.92 26.23 -28.84
N VAL A 245 10.90 26.32 -30.15
CA VAL A 245 11.44 25.31 -31.06
C VAL A 245 12.63 25.93 -31.78
N PHE A 246 13.76 25.24 -31.75
CA PHE A 246 15.00 25.68 -32.38
C PHE A 246 15.24 24.85 -33.64
N CYS A 247 15.63 25.50 -34.73
CA CYS A 247 15.99 24.86 -35.99
C CYS A 247 17.40 25.28 -36.39
N TRP A 248 18.27 24.30 -36.60
CA TRP A 248 19.65 24.51 -37.04
C TRP A 248 19.87 23.91 -38.43
N ASP A 249 20.81 24.48 -39.16
CA ASP A 249 21.36 23.88 -40.39
C ASP A 249 22.38 22.80 -40.02
N LEU A 250 22.21 21.59 -40.56
CA LEU A 250 22.99 20.41 -40.20
C LEU A 250 24.48 20.60 -40.55
N LEU A 251 24.77 21.16 -41.72
CA LEU A 251 26.14 21.30 -42.25
C LEU A 251 26.93 22.41 -41.56
N THR A 252 26.29 23.55 -41.33
CA THR A 252 26.98 24.73 -40.79
C THR A 252 26.91 24.83 -39.27
N GLY A 253 26.00 24.11 -38.61
CA GLY A 253 25.78 24.26 -37.17
C GLY A 253 24.99 25.51 -36.78
N ASN A 254 24.70 26.38 -37.75
CA ASN A 254 24.11 27.69 -37.48
C ASN A 254 22.63 27.57 -37.15
N LEU A 255 22.21 28.37 -36.17
CA LEU A 255 20.81 28.53 -35.83
C LEU A 255 20.09 29.29 -36.95
N LEU A 256 19.13 28.65 -37.60
CA LEU A 256 18.35 29.24 -38.69
C LEU A 256 17.13 29.99 -38.15
N TYR A 257 16.32 29.32 -37.33
CA TYR A 257 15.05 29.84 -36.85
C TYR A 257 14.81 29.50 -35.39
N ILE A 258 14.24 30.46 -34.67
CA ILE A 258 13.64 30.26 -33.35
C ILE A 258 12.16 30.52 -33.50
N LEU A 259 11.39 29.56 -33.03
CA LEU A 259 9.98 29.45 -33.29
C LEU A 259 9.24 29.40 -31.96
N ASN A 260 8.39 30.40 -31.70
CA ASN A 260 7.78 30.61 -30.38
C ASN A 260 6.37 30.02 -30.35
N HIS A 261 6.09 29.12 -29.42
CA HIS A 261 4.74 28.59 -29.17
C HIS A 261 3.96 29.54 -28.24
N PRO A 262 2.61 29.53 -28.22
CA PRO A 262 1.86 30.45 -27.39
C PRO A 262 1.98 30.26 -25.92
N VAL A 263 2.04 29.00 -25.58
CA VAL A 263 1.99 28.56 -24.22
C VAL A 263 3.42 28.11 -23.88
N PRO A 264 4.01 28.62 -22.80
CA PRO A 264 5.44 28.47 -22.49
C PRO A 264 5.89 27.05 -22.14
N PHE A 265 5.02 26.04 -22.26
CA PHE A 265 5.37 24.65 -21.98
C PHE A 265 5.08 23.78 -23.21
N VAL A 266 6.14 23.30 -23.84
CA VAL A 266 6.09 22.38 -24.98
C VAL A 266 7.03 21.22 -24.66
N ILE A 267 6.48 20.01 -24.52
CA ILE A 267 7.27 18.76 -24.39
C ILE A 267 7.45 18.08 -25.77
N SER A 268 6.87 18.65 -26.84
CA SER A 268 6.99 18.13 -28.21
C SER A 268 7.09 19.26 -29.23
N SER A 269 8.23 19.36 -29.91
CA SER A 269 8.50 20.38 -30.93
C SER A 269 7.66 20.16 -32.20
N ARG A 270 6.52 20.85 -32.28
CA ARG A 270 5.94 21.34 -33.54
C ARG A 270 5.19 22.66 -33.30
N LEU A 271 5.42 23.64 -34.18
CA LEU A 271 4.98 25.05 -34.08
C LEU A 271 3.46 25.27 -34.18
N ASP A 272 2.83 26.33 -33.62
CA ASP A 272 3.24 27.75 -33.50
C ASP A 272 2.38 28.57 -32.48
N GLY A 273 2.85 29.79 -32.09
CA GLY A 273 2.08 31.06 -31.89
C GLY A 273 1.40 31.56 -30.58
N ASP A 274 2.14 32.25 -29.68
CA ASP A 274 1.86 33.37 -28.68
C ASP A 274 1.21 33.37 -27.20
N ARG A 275 2.08 33.74 -26.21
CA ARG A 275 1.93 34.44 -24.89
C ARG A 275 1.08 33.93 -23.70
N ARG A 276 1.78 33.60 -22.58
CA ARG A 276 2.04 34.46 -21.38
C ARG A 276 2.80 33.67 -20.30
N SER A 277 3.66 34.37 -19.56
CA SER A 277 4.42 33.85 -18.42
C SER A 277 3.54 33.11 -17.41
N ASN A 278 4.06 32.06 -16.78
CA ASN A 278 4.15 31.91 -15.32
C ASN A 278 4.46 30.46 -14.96
N ARG A 279 5.36 30.28 -14.00
CA ARG A 279 5.37 29.06 -13.16
C ARG A 279 3.94 28.82 -12.70
N ILE A 280 3.30 27.74 -13.13
CA ILE A 280 2.03 27.33 -12.56
C ILE A 280 2.34 26.67 -11.23
N ARG A 281 2.54 27.48 -10.18
CA ARG A 281 1.95 27.10 -8.90
C ARG A 281 0.46 27.21 -9.11
N THR A 282 -0.25 26.10 -9.22
CA THR A 282 -1.70 26.12 -9.07
C THR A 282 -1.95 26.46 -7.61
N THR A 283 -1.94 27.74 -7.25
CA THR A 283 -2.50 28.16 -5.96
C THR A 283 -3.99 28.01 -6.11
N ILE A 284 -4.51 26.86 -5.66
CA ILE A 284 -5.94 26.60 -5.64
C ILE A 284 -6.52 27.55 -4.59
N ASP A 285 -7.22 28.58 -5.06
CA ASP A 285 -7.95 29.50 -4.18
C ASP A 285 -9.34 28.93 -3.90
N PHE A 286 -9.57 28.53 -2.66
CA PHE A 286 -10.82 27.96 -2.20
C PHE A 286 -11.88 29.02 -1.84
N SER A 287 -11.54 30.31 -1.88
CA SER A 287 -12.46 31.39 -1.48
C SER A 287 -13.47 31.79 -2.57
N HIS A 288 -13.23 31.42 -3.83
CA HIS A 288 -14.08 31.76 -4.98
C HIS A 288 -14.54 30.51 -5.77
N PRO A 289 -15.74 30.53 -6.38
CA PRO A 289 -16.24 29.42 -7.20
C PRO A 289 -15.55 29.38 -8.58
N ASP A 290 -15.30 28.17 -9.07
CA ASP A 290 -14.70 27.89 -10.38
C ASP A 290 -15.51 26.82 -11.14
N LEU A 291 -15.29 26.66 -12.46
CA LEU A 291 -15.95 25.64 -13.30
C LEU A 291 -15.97 24.22 -12.71
N LEU A 292 -14.97 23.85 -11.91
CA LEU A 292 -14.86 22.54 -11.24
C LEU A 292 -15.29 22.55 -9.76
N ARG A 293 -15.37 23.73 -9.13
CA ARG A 293 -15.54 23.91 -7.69
C ARG A 293 -16.72 24.85 -7.44
N ASN A 294 -17.91 24.29 -7.60
CA ASN A 294 -19.17 25.02 -7.45
C ASN A 294 -19.88 24.72 -6.12
N GLN A 295 -19.42 23.72 -5.37
CA GLN A 295 -20.06 23.31 -4.13
C GLN A 295 -19.56 24.14 -2.96
N LYS A 296 -20.47 24.68 -2.14
CA LYS A 296 -20.13 25.48 -0.97
C LYS A 296 -20.02 24.61 0.28
N LEU A 297 -18.89 24.69 0.96
CA LEU A 297 -18.69 24.25 2.33
C LEU A 297 -18.57 25.48 3.23
N ILE A 298 -19.30 25.49 4.35
CA ILE A 298 -19.32 26.60 5.30
C ILE A 298 -18.68 26.13 6.59
N SER A 299 -17.59 26.80 6.99
CA SER A 299 -16.86 26.55 8.24
C SER A 299 -16.81 27.87 9.02
N ASN A 300 -17.44 27.88 10.20
CA ASN A 300 -17.46 29.03 11.13
C ASN A 300 -17.79 30.39 10.45
N GLY A 301 -18.79 30.40 9.56
CA GLY A 301 -19.23 31.61 8.84
C GLY A 301 -18.40 32.00 7.61
N LYS A 302 -17.31 31.29 7.30
CA LYS A 302 -16.53 31.44 6.06
C LYS A 302 -16.88 30.35 5.05
N VAL A 303 -16.94 30.71 3.77
CA VAL A 303 -17.32 29.81 2.68
C VAL A 303 -16.08 29.33 1.93
N VAL A 304 -16.05 28.05 1.61
CA VAL A 304 -15.02 27.37 0.82
C VAL A 304 -15.68 26.65 -0.35
N PHE A 305 -15.16 26.86 -1.55
CA PHE A 305 -15.66 26.25 -2.78
C PHE A 305 -14.84 25.03 -3.17
N VAL A 306 -15.52 23.89 -3.33
CA VAL A 306 -14.90 22.58 -3.57
C VAL A 306 -15.57 21.81 -4.70
N CYS A 307 -14.82 20.85 -5.26
CA CYS A 307 -15.32 19.89 -6.23
C CYS A 307 -15.95 18.71 -5.48
N ASP A 308 -17.26 18.57 -5.62
CA ASP A 308 -18.08 17.51 -5.00
C ASP A 308 -17.65 16.12 -5.48
N GLN A 309 -17.42 15.95 -6.78
CA GLN A 309 -17.01 14.69 -7.38
C GLN A 309 -15.63 14.25 -6.87
N TYR A 310 -14.70 15.19 -6.73
CA TYR A 310 -13.34 14.89 -6.25
C TYR A 310 -13.35 14.49 -4.77
N LEU A 311 -13.95 15.30 -3.89
CA LEU A 311 -14.01 14.99 -2.46
C LEU A 311 -14.81 13.71 -2.16
N SER A 312 -15.84 13.41 -2.95
CA SER A 312 -16.62 12.18 -2.82
C SER A 312 -15.81 10.90 -3.11
N VAL A 313 -14.72 10.99 -3.88
CA VAL A 313 -13.81 9.85 -4.11
C VAL A 313 -12.95 9.62 -2.87
N TRP A 314 -12.47 10.69 -2.26
CA TRP A 314 -11.57 10.65 -1.12
C TRP A 314 -12.25 10.31 0.21
N SER A 315 -13.56 10.55 0.32
CA SER A 315 -14.30 10.39 1.58
C SER A 315 -15.73 9.90 1.35
N PRO A 316 -16.13 8.80 2.02
CA PRO A 316 -17.53 8.40 2.13
C PRO A 316 -18.40 9.46 2.82
N VAL A 317 -17.85 10.21 3.78
CA VAL A 317 -18.54 11.28 4.51
C VAL A 317 -18.94 12.40 3.57
N PHE A 318 -18.00 12.90 2.75
CA PHE A 318 -18.30 13.93 1.75
C PHE A 318 -19.27 13.42 0.68
N ARG A 319 -19.17 12.15 0.28
CA ARG A 319 -20.12 11.53 -0.66
C ARG A 319 -21.56 11.57 -0.13
N ARG A 320 -21.77 11.25 1.15
CA ARG A 320 -23.09 11.34 1.81
C ARG A 320 -23.55 12.78 1.97
N LEU A 321 -22.64 13.67 2.32
CA LEU A 321 -22.92 15.09 2.54
C LEU A 321 -23.40 15.77 1.25
N PHE A 322 -22.80 15.43 0.11
CA PHE A 322 -23.20 15.94 -1.20
C PHE A 322 -24.41 15.21 -1.81
N SER A 323 -24.66 13.95 -1.45
CA SER A 323 -25.83 13.21 -1.95
C SER A 323 -27.13 13.59 -1.26
N ASN A 324 -27.08 13.93 0.04
CA ASN A 324 -28.27 14.14 0.88
C ASN A 324 -28.53 15.61 1.22
N GLY A 325 -27.58 16.51 0.95
CA GLY A 325 -27.71 17.94 1.27
C GLY A 325 -28.53 18.74 0.25
N PRO A 326 -29.03 19.94 0.62
CA PRO A 326 -29.51 20.90 -0.37
C PRO A 326 -28.39 21.14 -1.39
N LYS A 327 -28.72 21.16 -2.67
CA LYS A 327 -27.76 21.17 -3.80
C LYS A 327 -26.70 22.27 -3.71
N ASP A 328 -26.87 23.27 -2.84
CA ASP A 328 -26.03 24.46 -2.82
C ASP A 328 -25.15 24.62 -1.56
N GLN A 329 -25.32 23.88 -0.45
CA GLN A 329 -24.59 24.18 0.82
C GLN A 329 -24.38 22.97 1.75
N GLY A 330 -23.13 22.78 2.21
CA GLY A 330 -22.75 21.87 3.29
C GLY A 330 -22.15 22.63 4.49
N TYR A 331 -22.67 22.43 5.70
CA TYR A 331 -22.15 23.07 6.91
C TYR A 331 -21.22 22.12 7.67
N LEU A 332 -20.00 22.59 7.95
CA LEU A 332 -19.02 21.90 8.78
C LEU A 332 -18.94 22.61 10.13
N VAL A 333 -19.43 21.94 11.16
CA VAL A 333 -19.38 22.43 12.55
C VAL A 333 -18.07 21.95 13.16
N ASN A 334 -17.37 22.80 13.92
CA ASN A 334 -16.12 22.50 14.64
C ASN A 334 -14.83 22.34 13.82
N VAL A 335 -14.84 22.61 12.51
CA VAL A 335 -13.59 22.68 11.72
C VAL A 335 -13.20 24.14 11.52
N HIS A 336 -11.96 24.51 11.84
CA HIS A 336 -11.43 25.84 11.57
C HIS A 336 -11.12 26.04 10.08
N TYR A 337 -11.44 27.22 9.55
CA TYR A 337 -11.21 27.57 8.14
C TYR A 337 -9.76 27.29 7.68
N ASP A 338 -8.76 27.69 8.47
CA ASP A 338 -7.35 27.52 8.09
C ASP A 338 -6.95 26.04 8.03
N GLN A 339 -7.49 25.22 8.93
CA GLN A 339 -7.25 23.77 8.95
C GLN A 339 -7.94 23.08 7.78
N LEU A 340 -9.15 23.53 7.41
CA LEU A 340 -9.88 23.04 6.25
C LEU A 340 -9.16 23.38 4.95
N VAL A 341 -8.66 24.60 4.81
CA VAL A 341 -7.88 25.01 3.63
C VAL A 341 -6.60 24.19 3.53
N ASP A 342 -5.91 23.96 4.65
CA ASP A 342 -4.72 23.11 4.69
C ASP A 342 -5.01 21.66 4.29
N PHE A 343 -6.11 21.11 4.80
CA PHE A 343 -6.60 19.78 4.42
C PHE A 343 -6.91 19.70 2.93
N LEU A 344 -7.64 20.67 2.38
CA LEU A 344 -7.96 20.68 0.96
C LEU A 344 -6.70 20.86 0.11
N LEU A 345 -5.76 21.71 0.52
CA LEU A 345 -4.49 21.84 -0.16
C LEU A 345 -3.70 20.52 -0.15
N THR A 346 -3.72 19.73 0.93
CA THR A 346 -2.98 18.45 1.00
C THR A 346 -3.60 17.32 0.16
N ILE A 347 -4.92 17.35 -0.08
CA ILE A 347 -5.65 16.33 -0.85
C ILE A 347 -5.71 16.69 -2.33
N TYR A 348 -5.89 17.96 -2.67
CA TYR A 348 -5.81 18.40 -4.06
C TYR A 348 -4.36 18.31 -4.56
N PRO A 349 -4.12 18.27 -5.88
CA PRO A 349 -2.77 18.18 -6.47
C PRO A 349 -1.86 19.40 -6.21
N THR A 350 -2.22 20.24 -5.24
CA THR A 350 -1.41 21.32 -4.69
C THR A 350 -0.50 20.79 -3.62
N GLN A 351 0.77 20.56 -3.92
CA GLN A 351 1.73 19.96 -2.99
C GLN A 351 1.99 20.82 -1.71
N LYS A 352 1.03 20.90 -0.78
CA LYS A 352 1.32 21.30 0.60
C LYS A 352 1.92 20.09 1.29
N GLN A 353 3.22 20.16 1.60
CA GLN A 353 3.91 19.09 2.31
C GLN A 353 3.43 19.01 3.76
N LEU A 354 3.37 17.78 4.28
CA LEU A 354 3.14 17.54 5.70
C LEU A 354 4.36 18.05 6.50
N THR A 355 4.08 18.76 7.58
CA THR A 355 5.05 19.31 8.54
C THR A 355 4.65 18.83 9.94
N GLU A 356 5.58 18.85 10.88
CA GLU A 356 5.31 18.44 12.27
C GLU A 356 4.15 19.23 12.91
N SER A 357 4.04 20.52 12.59
CA SER A 357 2.97 21.40 13.06
C SER A 357 1.59 21.08 12.49
N ASN A 358 1.52 20.53 11.27
CA ASN A 358 0.25 20.22 10.60
C ASN A 358 -0.17 18.75 10.73
N LEU A 359 0.71 17.86 11.18
CA LEU A 359 0.44 16.42 11.28
C LEU A 359 -0.77 16.10 12.17
N LYS A 360 -0.83 16.64 13.40
CA LYS A 360 -1.95 16.39 14.33
C LYS A 360 -3.29 16.94 13.79
N PRO A 361 -3.37 18.20 13.31
CA PRO A 361 -4.56 18.70 12.62
C PRO A 361 -4.99 17.84 11.42
N MET A 362 -4.05 17.40 10.58
CA MET A 362 -4.37 16.58 9.40
C MET A 362 -4.86 15.18 9.79
N LEU A 363 -4.30 14.56 10.83
CA LEU A 363 -4.77 13.28 11.35
C LEU A 363 -6.17 13.38 11.95
N ASN A 364 -6.49 14.46 12.66
CA ASN A 364 -7.85 14.74 13.15
C ASN A 364 -8.84 14.80 11.99
N LEU A 365 -8.56 15.62 10.97
CA LEU A 365 -9.46 15.78 9.81
C LEU A 365 -9.53 14.51 8.95
N ALA A 366 -8.44 13.75 8.83
CA ALA A 366 -8.43 12.49 8.12
C ALA A 366 -9.34 11.44 8.79
N ASN A 367 -9.41 11.43 10.12
CA ASN A 367 -10.33 10.55 10.86
C ASN A 367 -11.77 11.08 10.86
N GLU A 368 -11.97 12.39 11.05
CA GLU A 368 -13.30 13.01 11.05
C GLU A 368 -14.00 12.85 9.69
N PHE A 369 -13.26 12.99 8.59
CA PHE A 369 -13.77 12.85 7.22
C PHE A 369 -13.50 11.48 6.60
N GLU A 370 -12.97 10.49 7.33
CA GLU A 370 -12.68 9.14 6.82
C GLU A 370 -11.86 9.14 5.51
N VAL A 371 -10.80 9.95 5.43
CA VAL A 371 -9.96 10.08 4.22
C VAL A 371 -8.77 9.12 4.26
N GLU A 372 -8.94 7.92 3.70
CA GLU A 372 -7.92 6.87 3.72
C GLU A 372 -6.59 7.30 3.09
N GLY A 373 -6.61 7.93 1.92
CA GLY A 373 -5.37 8.34 1.25
C GLY A 373 -4.60 9.46 1.99
N LEU A 374 -5.28 10.27 2.83
CA LEU A 374 -4.59 11.23 3.69
C LEU A 374 -3.96 10.52 4.90
N ARG A 375 -4.63 9.50 5.45
CA ARG A 375 -4.06 8.64 6.51
C ARG A 375 -2.79 7.94 6.03
N GLU A 376 -2.77 7.44 4.80
CA GLU A 376 -1.57 6.84 4.19
C GLU A 376 -0.40 7.83 4.08
N LYS A 377 -0.66 9.04 3.58
CA LYS A 377 0.36 10.10 3.52
C LYS A 377 0.90 10.47 4.91
N CYS A 378 0.04 10.56 5.92
CA CYS A 378 0.46 10.82 7.30
C CYS A 378 1.30 9.65 7.87
N MET A 379 0.92 8.40 7.60
CA MET A 379 1.71 7.22 8.00
C MET A 379 3.10 7.21 7.36
N GLU A 380 3.19 7.54 6.07
CA GLU A 380 4.47 7.62 5.35
C GLU A 380 5.36 8.76 5.90
N PHE A 381 4.78 9.92 6.22
CA PHE A 381 5.50 11.00 6.89
C PHE A 381 6.03 10.55 8.26
N MET A 382 5.23 9.87 9.06
CA MET A 382 5.64 9.37 10.38
C MET A 382 6.77 8.34 10.28
N ARG A 383 6.77 7.46 9.27
CA ARG A 383 7.87 6.49 9.04
C ARG A 383 9.23 7.15 8.82
N ASN A 384 9.23 8.30 8.16
CA ASN A 384 10.42 9.02 7.74
C ASN A 384 10.81 10.18 8.68
N CYS A 385 9.97 10.48 9.68
CA CYS A 385 10.21 11.59 10.60
C CYS A 385 11.26 11.20 11.64
N SER A 386 12.42 11.87 11.64
CA SER A 386 13.51 11.63 12.59
C SER A 386 13.32 12.33 13.94
N LYS A 387 12.39 13.30 14.04
CA LYS A 387 12.20 14.11 15.25
C LYS A 387 11.19 13.55 16.24
N LEU A 388 10.22 12.76 15.78
CA LEU A 388 9.25 12.09 16.65
C LEU A 388 9.89 10.84 17.25
N SER A 389 9.80 10.67 18.57
CA SER A 389 10.25 9.41 19.20
C SER A 389 9.37 8.25 18.71
N LEU A 390 9.90 7.03 18.69
CA LEU A 390 9.09 5.85 18.30
C LEU A 390 7.87 5.66 19.22
N MET A 391 7.97 6.13 20.46
CA MET A 391 6.89 6.07 21.43
C MET A 391 5.79 7.09 21.13
N GLU A 392 6.16 8.32 20.76
CA GLU A 392 5.24 9.34 20.26
C GLU A 392 4.55 8.92 18.96
N GLN A 393 5.29 8.26 18.07
CA GLN A 393 4.73 7.71 16.85
C GLN A 393 3.71 6.60 17.15
N LEU A 394 3.98 5.75 18.15
CA LEU A 394 3.06 4.69 18.56
C LEU A 394 1.81 5.26 19.24
N GLU A 395 1.95 6.27 20.10
CA GLU A 395 0.83 6.96 20.74
C GLU A 395 -0.10 7.58 19.69
N LEU A 396 0.45 8.30 18.71
CA LEU A 396 -0.33 8.88 17.62
C LEU A 396 -0.96 7.79 16.74
N ALA A 397 -0.21 6.75 16.39
CA ALA A 397 -0.73 5.67 15.57
C ALA A 397 -1.91 4.95 16.24
N ASP A 398 -1.85 4.75 17.55
CA ASP A 398 -2.91 4.10 18.31
C ASP A 398 -4.13 5.02 18.47
N ARG A 399 -3.91 6.29 18.83
CA ARG A 399 -4.98 7.30 18.99
C ARG A 399 -5.82 7.49 17.72
N TYR A 400 -5.20 7.37 16.55
CA TYR A 400 -5.88 7.48 15.25
C TYR A 400 -6.18 6.13 14.58
N HIS A 401 -6.03 5.01 15.30
CA HIS A 401 -6.31 3.63 14.85
C HIS A 401 -5.61 3.26 13.51
N LEU A 402 -4.33 3.62 13.37
CA LEU A 402 -3.50 3.35 12.20
C LEU A 402 -2.86 1.95 12.30
N GLU A 403 -3.68 0.89 12.19
CA GLU A 403 -3.27 -0.52 12.40
C GLU A 403 -1.98 -0.93 11.66
N PRO A 404 -1.78 -0.62 10.35
CA PRO A 404 -0.53 -1.00 9.66
C PRO A 404 0.71 -0.41 10.31
N LEU A 405 0.67 0.88 10.70
CA LEU A 405 1.78 1.56 11.33
C LEU A 405 2.00 1.08 12.78
N THR A 406 0.92 0.85 13.55
CA THR A 406 1.04 0.33 14.93
C THR A 406 1.76 -1.01 14.97
N SER A 407 1.43 -1.93 14.07
CA SER A 407 2.06 -3.26 14.00
C SER A 407 3.56 -3.17 13.66
N GLU A 408 3.92 -2.31 12.71
CA GLU A 408 5.30 -2.04 12.31
C GLU A 408 6.11 -1.41 13.45
N LEU A 409 5.55 -0.41 14.14
CA LEU A 409 6.20 0.27 15.26
C LEU A 409 6.40 -0.65 16.46
N ILE A 410 5.43 -1.53 16.76
CA ILE A 410 5.55 -2.53 17.83
C ILE A 410 6.75 -3.46 17.56
N VAL A 411 6.90 -3.96 16.33
CA VAL A 411 8.04 -4.82 15.96
C VAL A 411 9.36 -4.05 16.05
N ARG A 412 9.41 -2.80 15.57
CA ARG A 412 10.60 -1.94 15.66
C ARG A 412 11.00 -1.69 17.11
N LEU A 413 10.06 -1.31 17.97
CA LEU A 413 10.30 -1.09 19.41
C LEU A 413 10.76 -2.37 20.12
N ALA A 414 10.12 -3.50 19.85
CA ALA A 414 10.52 -4.79 20.41
C ALA A 414 11.95 -5.19 19.99
N SER A 415 12.34 -4.89 18.74
CA SER A 415 13.68 -5.18 18.21
C SER A 415 14.78 -4.29 18.83
N GLN A 416 14.45 -3.05 19.22
CA GLN A 416 15.39 -2.09 19.77
C GLN A 416 15.80 -2.38 21.23
N ARG A 417 15.07 -3.25 21.93
CA ARG A 417 15.38 -3.67 23.31
C ARG A 417 16.82 -4.17 23.51
N ARG A 418 17.46 -4.72 22.46
CA ARG A 418 18.87 -5.15 22.53
C ARG A 418 19.86 -3.99 22.65
N ARG A 419 19.44 -2.74 22.35
CA ARG A 419 20.31 -1.55 22.28
C ARG A 419 19.87 -0.39 23.19
N ARG A 420 18.58 -0.24 23.48
CA ARG A 420 18.05 0.73 24.45
C ARG A 420 16.88 0.11 25.24
N PRO A 421 16.73 0.40 26.54
CA PRO A 421 15.58 -0.04 27.32
C PRO A 421 14.29 0.58 26.77
N ALA A 422 13.18 -0.17 26.74
CA ALA A 422 11.90 0.34 26.25
C ALA A 422 11.33 1.30 27.30
N GLU A 423 10.99 2.54 26.91
CA GLU A 423 10.49 3.62 27.79
C GLU A 423 9.07 3.34 28.34
N CYS A 424 8.84 2.17 28.94
CA CYS A 424 7.56 1.70 29.46
C CYS A 424 7.13 2.38 30.77
N GLU A 425 8.00 3.19 31.37
CA GLU A 425 7.69 4.08 32.50
C GLU A 425 7.32 5.52 32.05
N SER A 426 7.35 5.82 30.74
CA SER A 426 7.07 7.16 30.22
C SER A 426 5.59 7.56 30.33
N ALA A 427 5.33 8.87 30.43
CA ALA A 427 3.97 9.41 30.38
C ALA A 427 3.24 9.06 29.07
N GLN A 428 3.99 8.92 27.97
CA GLN A 428 3.48 8.53 26.65
C GLN A 428 2.97 7.08 26.66
N TYR A 429 3.66 6.16 27.36
CA TYR A 429 3.18 4.78 27.56
C TYR A 429 1.81 4.75 28.25
N ALA A 430 1.56 5.63 29.22
CA ALA A 430 0.28 5.68 29.92
C ALA A 430 -0.89 6.01 28.99
N HIS A 431 -0.68 6.89 28.01
CA HIS A 431 -1.71 7.37 27.06
C HIS A 431 -2.03 6.40 25.92
N ILE A 432 -1.25 5.33 25.76
CA ILE A 432 -1.52 4.26 24.80
C ILE A 432 -2.66 3.35 25.29
N SER A 433 -3.46 2.82 24.37
CA SER A 433 -4.55 1.90 24.68
C SER A 433 -4.06 0.57 25.24
N ASP A 434 -4.89 -0.09 26.05
CA ASP A 434 -4.52 -1.35 26.68
C ASP A 434 -4.24 -2.45 25.64
N ARG A 435 -4.95 -2.43 24.50
CA ARG A 435 -4.76 -3.39 23.40
C ARG A 435 -3.36 -3.30 22.78
N THR A 436 -2.85 -2.10 22.54
CA THR A 436 -1.52 -1.90 21.95
C THR A 436 -0.41 -2.13 22.97
N LYS A 437 -0.64 -1.79 24.25
CA LYS A 437 0.26 -2.18 25.36
C LYS A 437 0.45 -3.70 25.42
N VAL A 438 -0.63 -4.46 25.35
CA VAL A 438 -0.59 -5.94 25.34
C VAL A 438 0.22 -6.45 24.16
N ARG A 439 -0.08 -6.00 22.94
CA ARG A 439 0.66 -6.40 21.73
C ARG A 439 2.15 -6.04 21.79
N LEU A 440 2.48 -4.88 22.34
CA LEU A 440 3.86 -4.43 22.52
C LEU A 440 4.60 -5.36 23.49
N LEU A 441 3.99 -5.67 24.63
CA LEU A 441 4.57 -6.56 25.63
C LEU A 441 4.73 -7.98 25.09
N GLU A 442 3.72 -8.52 24.39
CA GLU A 442 3.82 -9.82 23.72
C GLU A 442 4.99 -9.87 22.72
N ALA A 443 5.17 -8.83 21.90
CA ALA A 443 6.28 -8.73 20.97
C ALA A 443 7.64 -8.63 21.70
N ILE A 444 7.69 -7.91 22.81
CA ILE A 444 8.88 -7.75 23.66
C ILE A 444 9.28 -9.08 24.33
N TYR A 445 8.31 -9.86 24.80
CA TYR A 445 8.54 -11.11 25.53
C TYR A 445 8.78 -12.31 24.61
N ASN A 446 8.07 -12.41 23.48
CA ASN A 446 8.26 -13.49 22.51
C ASN A 446 9.59 -13.36 21.74
N GLY A 447 10.18 -12.17 21.72
CA GLY A 447 11.23 -11.80 20.78
C GLY A 447 10.66 -11.68 19.36
N VAL A 448 11.35 -10.97 18.47
CA VAL A 448 11.00 -10.99 17.05
C VAL A 448 11.18 -12.43 16.57
N ALA A 449 10.08 -13.15 16.42
CA ALA A 449 10.07 -14.45 15.78
C ALA A 449 10.40 -14.21 14.30
N ASP A 450 11.67 -14.39 13.94
CA ASP A 450 12.00 -14.69 12.55
C ASP A 450 11.12 -15.88 12.15
N HIS A 451 10.35 -15.72 11.07
CA HIS A 451 9.51 -16.77 10.50
C HIS A 451 10.30 -17.98 9.94
N SER A 452 11.57 -18.14 10.33
CA SER A 452 12.34 -19.36 10.12
C SER A 452 12.07 -20.35 11.26
N HIS A 453 11.39 -21.45 10.95
CA HIS A 453 11.25 -22.62 11.80
C HIS A 453 12.57 -23.03 12.46
N VAL A 454 12.78 -22.66 13.73
CA VAL A 454 13.63 -23.40 14.68
C VAL A 454 13.06 -23.22 16.08
N LEU A 455 12.48 -24.29 16.62
CA LEU A 455 12.19 -24.45 18.05
C LEU A 455 13.51 -24.40 18.83
N VAL A 456 13.95 -23.22 19.24
CA VAL A 456 15.04 -23.08 20.20
C VAL A 456 14.50 -23.49 21.57
N ASN A 457 15.06 -24.56 22.14
CA ASN A 457 14.82 -25.06 23.49
C ASN A 457 14.72 -23.90 24.50
N ARG A 458 13.52 -23.67 25.05
CA ARG A 458 13.27 -22.67 26.08
C ARG A 458 13.51 -23.27 27.47
N PRO A 459 14.09 -22.52 28.43
CA PRO A 459 14.43 -23.04 29.76
C PRO A 459 13.19 -23.43 30.59
N LYS A 460 13.41 -24.37 31.51
CA LYS A 460 12.41 -25.00 32.39
C LYS A 460 11.68 -23.98 33.27
N THR A 461 10.44 -24.29 33.60
CA THR A 461 9.40 -23.45 34.21
C THR A 461 9.74 -22.80 35.56
N ARG A 462 10.72 -23.31 36.32
CA ARG A 462 11.07 -22.79 37.66
C ARG A 462 11.89 -21.49 37.65
N ASP A 463 12.70 -21.23 36.62
CA ASP A 463 13.52 -20.01 36.54
C ASP A 463 12.69 -18.77 36.08
N ARG A 464 11.42 -18.96 35.72
CA ARG A 464 10.56 -17.90 35.17
C ARG A 464 9.91 -17.02 36.24
N LEU A 465 9.69 -17.54 37.46
CA LEU A 465 9.04 -16.78 38.53
C LEU A 465 9.98 -15.77 39.19
N GLU A 466 11.31 -15.98 39.10
CA GLU A 466 12.29 -15.03 39.65
C GLU A 466 12.26 -13.68 38.96
N HIS A 467 11.86 -13.64 37.67
CA HIS A 467 11.67 -12.41 36.91
C HIS A 467 10.63 -11.46 37.53
N PHE A 468 9.65 -12.02 38.24
CA PHE A 468 8.60 -11.29 38.93
C PHE A 468 8.97 -10.90 40.36
N LYS A 469 10.12 -11.32 40.89
CA LYS A 469 10.55 -10.94 42.24
C LYS A 469 11.39 -9.66 42.26
N LEU A 470 11.94 -9.27 41.12
CA LEU A 470 12.77 -8.08 40.96
C LEU A 470 12.04 -6.98 40.17
N LYS A 471 12.18 -5.74 40.61
CA LYS A 471 11.65 -4.58 39.88
C LYS A 471 12.37 -4.44 38.53
N SER A 472 11.63 -4.21 37.45
CA SER A 472 12.17 -3.89 36.12
C SER A 472 11.34 -2.80 35.45
N GLU A 473 11.85 -2.20 34.37
CA GLU A 473 11.11 -1.18 33.61
C GLU A 473 9.81 -1.72 32.97
N LEU A 474 9.74 -3.03 32.71
CA LEU A 474 8.52 -3.68 32.22
C LEU A 474 7.55 -3.98 33.37
N ASN A 475 8.10 -4.38 34.52
CA ASN A 475 7.37 -4.80 35.71
C ASN A 475 7.70 -3.87 36.88
N PHE A 476 6.97 -2.77 36.99
CA PHE A 476 7.25 -1.70 37.94
C PHE A 476 6.26 -1.62 39.12
N ALA A 477 5.06 -2.19 38.99
CA ALA A 477 4.02 -2.16 40.03
C ALA A 477 4.13 -3.37 40.97
N LYS A 478 3.89 -3.18 42.26
CA LYS A 478 3.90 -4.26 43.26
C LYS A 478 2.52 -4.90 43.40
N LEU A 479 2.43 -6.21 43.21
CA LEU A 479 1.23 -7.03 43.41
C LEU A 479 1.35 -7.82 44.71
N HIS A 480 0.45 -7.54 45.66
CA HIS A 480 0.37 -8.21 46.95
C HIS A 480 -0.71 -9.29 46.93
N THR A 481 -0.36 -10.46 47.45
CA THR A 481 -1.20 -11.65 47.56
C THR A 481 -1.74 -11.82 48.98
N LEU A 482 -2.74 -12.69 49.17
CA LEU A 482 -3.30 -12.98 50.51
C LEU A 482 -2.28 -13.65 51.45
N GLY A 483 -1.30 -14.40 50.92
CA GLY A 483 -0.23 -15.03 51.70
C GLY A 483 0.98 -14.14 51.96
N GLN A 484 0.87 -12.83 51.68
CA GLN A 484 1.92 -11.81 51.88
C GLN A 484 3.13 -11.90 50.92
N CYS A 485 3.07 -12.73 49.88
CA CYS A 485 4.05 -12.66 48.78
C CYS A 485 3.85 -11.38 47.94
N CYS A 486 4.97 -10.83 47.45
CA CYS A 486 5.00 -9.61 46.62
C CYS A 486 5.69 -9.90 45.28
N TYR A 487 5.02 -9.57 44.17
CA TYR A 487 5.52 -9.71 42.82
C TYR A 487 5.53 -8.34 42.10
N PHE A 488 6.55 -8.07 41.30
CA PHE A 488 6.60 -6.92 40.41
C PHE A 488 6.01 -7.27 39.05
N VAL A 489 5.01 -6.51 38.60
CA VAL A 489 4.23 -6.80 37.39
C VAL A 489 3.96 -5.54 36.59
N ASN A 490 3.64 -5.69 35.31
CA ASN A 490 3.05 -4.62 34.51
C ASN A 490 1.54 -4.55 34.83
N PRO A 491 1.05 -3.49 35.48
CA PRO A 491 -0.34 -3.40 35.92
C PRO A 491 -1.31 -3.40 34.72
N TYR A 492 -0.96 -2.69 33.65
CA TYR A 492 -1.79 -2.56 32.45
C TYR A 492 -1.90 -3.87 31.67
N TYR A 493 -0.84 -4.68 31.64
CA TYR A 493 -0.87 -5.99 31.00
C TYR A 493 -1.81 -6.94 31.74
N LEU A 494 -1.70 -7.01 33.08
CA LEU A 494 -2.55 -7.89 33.87
C LEU A 494 -4.03 -7.50 33.83
N ALA A 495 -4.33 -6.22 33.69
CA ALA A 495 -5.70 -5.74 33.54
C ALA A 495 -6.38 -6.25 32.27
N ALA A 496 -5.64 -6.45 31.18
CA ALA A 496 -6.18 -7.04 29.96
C ALA A 496 -6.60 -8.51 30.14
N TRP A 497 -6.05 -9.18 31.15
CA TRP A 497 -6.33 -10.58 31.46
C TRP A 497 -7.21 -10.77 32.68
N SER A 498 -7.49 -9.74 33.49
CA SER A 498 -8.29 -9.87 34.71
C SER A 498 -9.20 -8.66 34.92
N ASP A 499 -10.51 -8.90 34.90
CA ASP A 499 -11.53 -7.88 35.19
C ASP A 499 -11.39 -7.33 36.61
N GLN A 500 -10.94 -8.18 37.55
CA GLN A 500 -10.69 -7.77 38.93
C GLN A 500 -9.56 -6.73 39.02
N ILE A 501 -8.45 -6.94 38.30
CA ILE A 501 -7.32 -6.02 38.26
C ILE A 501 -7.67 -4.75 37.47
N LEU A 502 -8.47 -4.87 36.41
CA LEU A 502 -8.97 -3.72 35.67
C LEU A 502 -9.84 -2.81 36.56
N GLN A 503 -10.71 -3.38 37.38
CA GLN A 503 -11.54 -2.62 38.32
C GLN A 503 -10.70 -1.90 39.38
N THR A 504 -9.66 -2.54 39.93
CA THR A 504 -8.78 -1.90 40.92
C THR A 504 -7.96 -0.76 40.32
N LEU A 505 -7.50 -0.90 39.06
CA LEU A 505 -6.88 0.20 38.32
C LEU A 505 -7.84 1.36 38.07
N ALA A 506 -9.08 1.08 37.68
CA ALA A 506 -10.09 2.11 37.44
C ALA A 506 -10.40 2.93 38.71
N THR A 507 -10.38 2.29 39.89
CA THR A 507 -10.60 2.97 41.18
C THR A 507 -9.40 3.78 41.68
N THR A 508 -8.19 3.51 41.19
CA THR A 508 -6.94 4.16 41.62
C THR A 508 -6.46 5.26 40.65
N GLY A 509 -7.02 5.34 39.45
CA GLY A 509 -6.45 6.02 38.28
C GLY A 509 -6.65 7.53 38.09
N THR A 510 -6.88 8.35 39.13
CA THR A 510 -6.98 9.82 38.92
C THR A 510 -5.68 10.61 39.10
N ALA A 511 -4.58 10.00 39.58
CA ALA A 511 -3.28 10.68 39.65
C ALA A 511 -2.09 9.71 39.77
N GLY A 512 -1.22 9.66 38.76
CA GLY A 512 0.13 9.10 38.89
C GLY A 512 0.24 7.57 38.81
N SER A 513 1.47 7.09 38.60
CA SER A 513 1.82 5.69 38.39
C SER A 513 1.18 4.75 39.42
N VAL A 514 0.57 3.67 38.94
CA VAL A 514 0.03 2.63 39.82
C VAL A 514 1.21 1.84 40.39
N ASP A 515 1.64 2.22 41.59
CA ASP A 515 2.79 1.61 42.24
C ASP A 515 2.43 0.32 43.00
N GLN A 516 1.15 0.14 43.39
CA GLN A 516 0.70 -0.99 44.21
C GLN A 516 -0.69 -1.52 43.83
N LEU A 517 -0.82 -2.85 43.78
CA LEU A 517 -2.04 -3.63 43.53
C LEU A 517 -2.20 -4.70 44.62
N THR A 518 -3.45 -4.99 44.98
CA THR A 518 -3.82 -6.06 45.92
C THR A 518 -4.80 -7.02 45.24
N VAL A 519 -4.58 -8.33 45.39
CA VAL A 519 -5.43 -9.37 44.78
C VAL A 519 -5.84 -10.40 45.84
N SER A 520 -7.08 -10.89 45.74
CA SER A 520 -7.67 -11.87 46.65
C SER A 520 -7.25 -13.33 46.37
N MET A 521 -6.04 -13.55 45.86
CA MET A 521 -5.54 -14.88 45.48
C MET A 521 -4.53 -15.41 46.49
N THR A 522 -4.45 -16.74 46.58
CA THR A 522 -3.35 -17.41 47.31
C THR A 522 -2.04 -17.35 46.52
N ASP A 523 -0.91 -17.48 47.20
CA ASP A 523 0.41 -17.33 46.57
C ASP A 523 0.63 -18.30 45.41
N ASP A 524 0.19 -19.55 45.57
CA ASP A 524 0.29 -20.59 44.54
C ASP A 524 -0.59 -20.29 43.31
N GLU A 525 -1.83 -19.85 43.53
CA GLU A 525 -2.74 -19.46 42.44
C GLU A 525 -2.21 -18.23 41.69
N THR A 526 -1.61 -17.28 42.41
CA THR A 526 -1.05 -16.07 41.83
C THR A 526 0.19 -16.38 41.00
N ALA A 527 1.06 -17.25 41.49
CA ALA A 527 2.24 -17.69 40.75
C ALA A 527 1.85 -18.40 39.44
N GLN A 528 0.82 -19.26 39.48
CA GLN A 528 0.31 -19.94 38.28
C GLN A 528 -0.37 -18.98 37.31
N PHE A 529 -1.15 -18.03 37.81
CA PHE A 529 -1.75 -17.00 36.97
C PHE A 529 -0.70 -16.14 36.26
N LEU A 530 0.34 -15.70 36.98
CA LEU A 530 1.45 -14.94 36.39
C LEU A 530 2.21 -15.77 35.36
N LEU A 531 2.47 -17.05 35.63
CA LEU A 531 3.11 -17.95 34.66
C LEU A 531 2.22 -18.23 33.43
N ALA A 532 0.90 -18.22 33.59
CA ALA A 532 -0.05 -18.44 32.50
C ALA A 532 -0.15 -17.24 31.57
N VAL A 533 -0.16 -16.03 32.14
CA VAL A 533 -0.35 -14.77 31.41
C VAL A 533 0.96 -14.23 30.84
N HIS A 534 2.11 -14.59 31.42
CA HIS A 534 3.43 -14.16 30.94
C HIS A 534 3.87 -14.91 29.67
N PRO A 535 4.27 -14.20 28.59
CA PRO A 535 4.79 -14.86 27.40
C PRO A 535 6.21 -15.42 27.63
N PRO A 536 6.57 -16.59 27.08
CA PRO A 536 5.73 -17.45 26.26
C PRO A 536 4.83 -18.31 27.13
N LEU A 537 3.51 -18.18 26.87
CA LEU A 537 2.40 -18.86 27.51
C LEU A 537 2.82 -20.28 27.91
N VAL A 538 2.69 -20.62 29.18
CA VAL A 538 2.81 -22.01 29.60
C VAL A 538 1.81 -22.81 28.77
N THR A 539 2.29 -23.83 28.07
CA THR A 539 1.44 -24.75 27.32
C THR A 539 0.45 -25.37 28.29
N ILE A 540 -0.85 -25.25 27.98
CA ILE A 540 -1.89 -25.90 28.77
C ILE A 540 -1.70 -27.40 28.57
N GLU A 541 -1.42 -28.10 29.65
CA GLU A 541 -1.08 -29.53 29.69
C GLU A 541 -1.85 -30.16 30.83
N ASP A 542 -2.17 -31.45 30.72
CA ASP A 542 -3.09 -32.15 31.65
C ASP A 542 -2.72 -31.98 33.14
N HIS A 543 -1.43 -31.81 33.46
CA HIS A 543 -0.95 -31.62 34.82
C HIS A 543 -1.20 -30.20 35.40
N ASN A 544 -1.41 -29.17 34.57
CA ASN A 544 -1.56 -27.77 34.99
C ASN A 544 -2.97 -27.21 34.80
N VAL A 545 -3.80 -27.82 33.94
CA VAL A 545 -5.12 -27.27 33.55
C VAL A 545 -6.04 -27.04 34.74
N SER A 546 -6.05 -27.95 35.72
CA SER A 546 -6.92 -27.83 36.88
C SER A 546 -6.62 -26.59 37.71
N GLN A 547 -5.33 -26.25 37.85
CA GLN A 547 -4.92 -25.11 38.67
C GLN A 547 -5.09 -23.80 37.89
N LEU A 548 -4.84 -23.82 36.57
CA LEU A 548 -5.10 -22.70 35.66
C LEU A 548 -6.59 -22.35 35.55
N LEU A 549 -7.46 -23.35 35.45
CA LEU A 549 -8.90 -23.16 35.38
C LEU A 549 -9.42 -22.50 36.67
N LYS A 550 -8.94 -22.96 37.83
CA LYS A 550 -9.26 -22.35 39.12
C LYS A 550 -8.79 -20.90 39.20
N ALA A 551 -7.55 -20.63 38.79
CA ALA A 551 -6.99 -19.28 38.75
C ALA A 551 -7.74 -18.35 37.78
N ALA A 552 -8.21 -18.86 36.64
CA ALA A 552 -9.01 -18.10 35.69
C ALA A 552 -10.38 -17.69 36.27
N CYS A 553 -11.04 -18.60 36.98
CA CYS A 553 -12.30 -18.32 37.67
C CYS A 553 -12.13 -17.29 38.79
N THR A 554 -11.07 -17.41 39.61
CA THR A 554 -10.81 -16.47 40.71
C THR A 554 -10.47 -15.07 40.21
N THR A 555 -9.69 -14.96 39.12
CA THR A 555 -9.29 -13.67 38.53
C THR A 555 -10.33 -13.05 37.60
N ARG A 556 -11.43 -13.77 37.33
CA ARG A 556 -12.42 -13.42 36.29
C ARG A 556 -11.74 -13.16 34.94
N SER A 557 -10.76 -14.00 34.60
CA SER A 557 -10.05 -13.91 33.33
C SER A 557 -10.83 -14.61 32.23
N SER A 558 -11.58 -13.85 31.42
CA SER A 558 -12.37 -14.43 30.32
C SER A 558 -11.51 -15.13 29.26
N GLY A 559 -10.33 -14.57 28.93
CA GLY A 559 -9.41 -15.13 27.94
C GLY A 559 -8.73 -16.42 28.39
N LEU A 560 -8.25 -16.47 29.64
CA LEU A 560 -7.64 -17.67 30.21
C LEU A 560 -8.69 -18.75 30.46
N LEU A 561 -9.89 -18.37 30.91
CA LEU A 561 -11.02 -19.28 31.08
C LEU A 561 -11.40 -19.93 29.75
N ARG A 562 -11.52 -19.14 28.67
CA ARG A 562 -11.83 -19.68 27.34
C ARG A 562 -10.77 -20.67 26.86
N SER A 563 -9.49 -20.31 26.96
CA SER A 563 -8.39 -21.16 26.49
C SER A 563 -8.27 -22.47 27.28
N THR A 564 -8.48 -22.42 28.60
CA THR A 564 -8.45 -23.61 29.47
C THR A 564 -9.68 -24.49 29.27
N VAL A 565 -10.87 -23.90 29.17
CA VAL A 565 -12.12 -24.61 28.85
C VAL A 565 -12.03 -25.26 27.47
N ASP A 566 -11.54 -24.54 26.46
CA ASP A 566 -11.36 -25.09 25.11
C ASP A 566 -10.44 -26.31 25.16
N TYR A 567 -9.32 -26.27 25.89
CA TYR A 567 -8.43 -27.43 26.06
C TYR A 567 -9.10 -28.62 26.79
N VAL A 568 -9.88 -28.35 27.84
CA VAL A 568 -10.62 -29.39 28.59
C VAL A 568 -11.67 -30.06 27.70
N LEU A 569 -12.40 -29.29 26.89
CA LEU A 569 -13.50 -29.77 26.06
C LEU A 569 -13.04 -30.39 24.74
N HIS A 570 -11.94 -29.93 24.16
CA HIS A 570 -11.40 -30.50 22.92
C HIS A 570 -10.73 -31.87 23.15
N GLY A 571 -10.70 -32.71 22.11
CA GLY A 571 -10.14 -34.07 22.12
C GLY A 571 -8.61 -34.15 22.25
N SER A 572 -7.92 -33.03 22.44
CA SER A 572 -6.47 -32.96 22.64
C SER A 572 -6.04 -33.31 24.08
N SER A 573 -6.94 -33.25 25.06
CA SER A 573 -6.65 -33.64 26.44
C SER A 573 -6.78 -35.15 26.63
N THR A 574 -5.82 -35.76 27.35
CA THR A 574 -5.89 -37.20 27.71
C THR A 574 -6.74 -37.46 28.96
N LEU A 575 -7.28 -36.39 29.55
CA LEU A 575 -8.11 -36.42 30.75
C LEU A 575 -9.34 -37.30 30.58
N PHE A 576 -9.59 -38.14 31.59
CA PHE A 576 -10.80 -38.96 31.64
C PHE A 576 -12.04 -38.07 31.81
N VAL A 577 -13.19 -38.48 31.23
CA VAL A 577 -14.43 -37.68 31.26
C VAL A 577 -14.84 -37.30 32.69
N GLY A 578 -14.63 -38.20 33.66
CA GLY A 578 -14.88 -37.90 35.08
C GLY A 578 -13.99 -36.80 35.66
N GLU A 579 -12.74 -36.69 35.20
CA GLU A 579 -11.82 -35.62 35.62
C GLU A 579 -12.24 -34.29 35.00
N LYS A 580 -12.68 -34.29 33.73
CA LYS A 580 -13.23 -33.11 33.06
C LYS A 580 -14.46 -32.56 33.80
N LEU A 581 -15.40 -33.45 34.15
CA LEU A 581 -16.60 -33.09 34.91
C LEU A 581 -16.26 -32.60 36.32
N TYR A 582 -15.30 -33.22 36.99
CA TYR A 582 -14.83 -32.78 38.30
C TYR A 582 -14.25 -31.35 38.25
N MET A 583 -13.43 -31.04 37.25
CA MET A 583 -12.84 -29.70 37.08
C MET A 583 -13.91 -28.63 36.82
N LEU A 584 -14.88 -28.92 35.94
CA LEU A 584 -15.98 -27.99 35.63
C LEU A 584 -16.90 -27.76 36.84
N ASP A 585 -17.14 -28.79 37.66
CA ASP A 585 -18.01 -28.74 38.84
C ASP A 585 -17.40 -27.86 39.94
N ARG A 586 -16.08 -28.01 40.18
CA ARG A 586 -15.33 -27.16 41.12
C ARG A 586 -15.25 -25.69 40.70
N CYS A 587 -15.37 -25.42 39.40
CA CYS A 587 -15.34 -24.06 38.84
C CYS A 587 -16.75 -23.49 38.61
N LEU A 588 -17.81 -24.21 39.00
CA LEU A 588 -19.22 -23.82 38.84
C LEU A 588 -19.63 -23.57 37.37
N LEU A 589 -18.98 -24.24 36.42
CA LEU A 589 -19.20 -24.08 34.97
C LEU A 589 -20.22 -25.09 34.42
N TYR A 590 -21.44 -25.08 34.96
CA TYR A 590 -22.46 -26.09 34.66
C TYR A 590 -22.96 -26.06 33.22
N ASP A 591 -22.99 -24.89 32.57
CA ASP A 591 -23.48 -24.72 31.19
C ASP A 591 -22.63 -25.48 30.16
N LEU A 592 -21.37 -25.79 30.50
CA LEU A 592 -20.42 -26.47 29.63
C LEU A 592 -20.41 -28.00 29.83
N MET A 593 -21.08 -28.50 30.87
CA MET A 593 -21.16 -29.92 31.19
C MET A 593 -21.79 -30.76 30.07
N PRO A 594 -22.88 -30.33 29.41
CA PRO A 594 -23.47 -31.10 28.31
C PRO A 594 -22.51 -31.28 27.14
N ILE A 595 -21.65 -30.29 26.86
CA ILE A 595 -20.66 -30.35 25.79
C ILE A 595 -19.57 -31.39 26.10
N ALA A 596 -19.09 -31.45 27.34
CA ALA A 596 -18.16 -32.49 27.78
C ALA A 596 -18.75 -33.91 27.67
N LEU A 597 -20.06 -34.04 27.97
CA LEU A 597 -20.80 -35.31 27.91
C LEU A 597 -21.19 -35.74 26.49
N LEU A 598 -21.20 -34.82 25.51
CA LEU A 598 -21.45 -35.15 24.10
C LEU A 598 -20.34 -36.04 23.52
N ALA A 599 -19.11 -35.95 24.04
CA ALA A 599 -18.00 -36.80 23.63
C ALA A 599 -18.15 -38.27 24.07
N VAL A 600 -19.14 -38.58 24.91
CA VAL A 600 -19.47 -39.95 25.32
C VAL A 600 -20.62 -40.47 24.47
N ASP A 601 -20.30 -41.44 23.62
CA ASP A 601 -21.27 -42.11 22.73
C ASP A 601 -21.75 -43.45 23.30
N ASP A 602 -20.97 -44.08 24.18
CA ASP A 602 -21.27 -45.40 24.74
C ASP A 602 -21.91 -45.27 26.14
N PRO A 603 -23.15 -45.78 26.37
CA PRO A 603 -23.80 -45.75 27.68
C PRO A 603 -23.03 -46.53 28.76
N GLN A 604 -22.21 -47.52 28.39
CA GLN A 604 -21.41 -48.29 29.35
C GLN A 604 -20.36 -47.41 30.05
N GLN A 605 -19.77 -46.44 29.33
CA GLN A 605 -18.78 -45.52 29.89
C GLN A 605 -19.37 -44.59 30.96
N LEU A 606 -20.64 -44.21 30.84
CA LEU A 606 -21.34 -43.42 31.85
C LEU A 606 -21.72 -44.26 33.07
N LEU A 607 -22.12 -45.52 32.87
CA LEU A 607 -22.40 -46.46 33.96
C LEU A 607 -21.14 -46.78 34.78
N ASP A 608 -20.01 -46.99 34.09
CA ASP A 608 -18.70 -47.15 34.72
C ASP A 608 -18.25 -45.91 35.48
N LEU A 609 -18.64 -44.72 35.02
CA LEU A 609 -18.37 -43.47 35.73
C LEU A 609 -19.19 -43.36 37.03
N ILE A 610 -20.46 -43.76 37.01
CA ILE A 610 -21.36 -43.73 38.19
C ILE A 610 -20.89 -44.67 39.29
N THR A 611 -20.26 -45.80 38.94
CA THR A 611 -19.76 -46.78 39.92
C THR A 611 -18.42 -46.39 40.54
N ARG A 612 -17.71 -45.39 39.99
CA ARG A 612 -16.41 -44.92 40.51
C ARG A 612 -16.57 -43.96 41.70
N ALA A 613 -15.59 -43.98 42.60
CA ALA A 613 -15.54 -43.09 43.77
C ALA A 613 -15.57 -41.59 43.41
N VAL A 614 -15.06 -41.21 42.23
CA VAL A 614 -15.08 -39.83 41.74
C VAL A 614 -16.51 -39.29 41.60
N TYR A 615 -17.49 -40.13 41.25
CA TYR A 615 -18.89 -39.74 41.14
C TYR A 615 -19.46 -39.20 42.46
N ASN A 616 -19.06 -39.78 43.60
CA ASN A 616 -19.53 -39.32 44.90
C ASN A 616 -19.07 -37.89 45.22
N THR A 617 -17.93 -37.47 44.69
CA THR A 617 -17.36 -36.13 44.90
C THR A 617 -17.97 -35.03 44.02
N LEU A 618 -18.78 -35.40 43.02
CA LEU A 618 -19.45 -34.45 42.12
C LEU A 618 -20.70 -33.82 42.77
N GLY A 619 -20.94 -32.56 42.44
CA GLY A 619 -22.13 -31.79 42.80
C GLY A 619 -23.41 -32.38 42.22
N VAL A 620 -24.55 -32.03 42.84
CA VAL A 620 -25.88 -32.54 42.49
C VAL A 620 -26.27 -32.18 41.04
N GLN A 621 -25.91 -30.98 40.58
CA GLN A 621 -26.19 -30.52 39.22
C GLN A 621 -25.42 -31.33 38.17
N THR A 622 -24.14 -31.63 38.43
CA THR A 622 -23.31 -32.45 37.54
C THR A 622 -23.83 -33.89 37.46
N LYS A 623 -24.29 -34.45 38.59
CA LYS A 623 -24.96 -35.77 38.62
C LYS A 623 -26.24 -35.78 37.79
N ALA A 624 -27.05 -34.73 37.85
CA ALA A 624 -28.25 -34.60 37.03
C ALA A 624 -27.91 -34.61 35.52
N CYS A 625 -26.92 -33.82 35.09
CA CYS A 625 -26.50 -33.80 33.67
C CYS A 625 -26.01 -35.17 33.16
N ILE A 626 -25.29 -35.94 34.00
CA ILE A 626 -24.84 -37.30 33.65
C ILE A 626 -26.05 -38.22 33.41
N LEU A 627 -27.06 -38.16 34.29
CA LEU A 627 -28.27 -38.96 34.18
C LEU A 627 -29.11 -38.56 32.96
N ASP A 628 -29.20 -37.27 32.65
CA ASP A 628 -29.90 -36.77 31.46
C ASP A 628 -29.22 -37.29 30.17
N ARG A 629 -27.88 -37.24 30.09
CA ARG A 629 -27.15 -37.80 28.94
C ARG A 629 -27.37 -39.31 28.82
N LEU A 630 -27.29 -40.05 29.92
CA LEU A 630 -27.56 -41.48 29.95
C LEU A 630 -28.98 -41.78 29.44
N ALA A 631 -29.98 -41.03 29.90
CA ALA A 631 -31.35 -41.15 29.44
C ALA A 631 -31.49 -40.87 27.92
N THR A 632 -30.75 -39.91 27.36
CA THR A 632 -30.74 -39.66 25.91
C THR A 632 -30.11 -40.80 25.11
N LEU A 633 -29.02 -41.41 25.60
CA LEU A 633 -28.33 -42.53 24.92
C LEU A 633 -29.14 -43.83 24.97
N LEU A 634 -29.92 -44.05 26.03
CA LEU A 634 -30.79 -45.23 26.15
C LEU A 634 -32.13 -45.09 25.40
N ARG A 635 -32.55 -43.87 25.05
CA ARG A 635 -33.84 -43.59 24.38
C ARG A 635 -34.03 -44.36 23.04
N PRO A 636 -33.01 -44.50 22.17
CA PRO A 636 -33.14 -45.30 20.94
C PRO A 636 -33.34 -46.80 21.20
N ALA A 637 -32.68 -47.36 22.23
CA ALA A 637 -32.85 -48.75 22.64
C ALA A 637 -34.24 -49.01 23.25
N ALA A 638 -34.74 -48.07 24.07
CA ALA A 638 -36.09 -48.12 24.61
C ALA A 638 -37.17 -48.05 23.51
N ASN A 639 -36.99 -47.19 22.50
CA ASN A 639 -37.89 -47.09 21.35
C ASN A 639 -37.88 -48.36 20.49
N ARG A 640 -36.72 -49.03 20.34
CA ARG A 640 -36.65 -50.34 19.66
C ARG A 640 -37.43 -51.40 20.42
N LEU A 641 -37.27 -51.48 21.75
CA LEU A 641 -37.99 -52.44 22.60
C LEU A 641 -39.52 -52.19 22.60
N GLN A 642 -39.96 -50.93 22.60
CA GLN A 642 -41.39 -50.58 22.47
C GLN A 642 -41.97 -50.88 21.08
N ASN A 643 -41.16 -50.81 20.03
CA ASN A 643 -41.60 -51.22 18.70
C ASN A 643 -41.69 -52.75 18.57
N VAL A 644 -40.81 -53.51 19.23
CA VAL A 644 -40.90 -54.98 19.28
C VAL A 644 -42.14 -55.45 20.05
N SER A 645 -42.49 -54.78 21.17
CA SER A 645 -43.70 -55.13 21.94
C SER A 645 -45.02 -54.77 21.25
N ARG A 646 -44.99 -53.93 20.20
CA ARG A 646 -46.16 -53.67 19.33
C ARG A 646 -46.31 -54.66 18.17
N THR A 647 -45.29 -55.48 17.90
CA THR A 647 -45.30 -56.46 16.80
C THR A 647 -45.60 -57.90 17.23
N THR A 648 -45.81 -58.15 18.52
CA THR A 648 -46.34 -59.42 19.01
C THR A 648 -47.85 -59.30 19.21
N PRO A 649 -48.70 -59.89 18.34
CA PRO A 649 -50.10 -60.06 18.67
C PRO A 649 -50.22 -61.08 19.82
N ASP A 650 -51.11 -60.78 20.78
CA ASP A 650 -51.55 -61.75 21.78
C ASP A 650 -51.93 -63.07 21.09
N SER A 651 -51.28 -64.15 21.50
CA SER A 651 -51.70 -65.53 21.29
C SER A 651 -51.64 -66.28 22.60
#